data_AF-W0DWL7-F1
#
_entry.id   AF-W0DWL7-F1
#
_cell.length_a   1.000
_cell.length_b   1.000
_cell.length_c   1.000
_cell.angle_alpha   90.00
_cell.angle_beta   90.00
_cell.angle_gamma   90.00
#
_symmetry.space_group_name_H-M   'P 1'
#
loop_
_entity.id
_entity.type
_entity.pdbx_description
1 polymer ?
#
loop_
_entity_poly.entity_id
_entity_poly.type
_entity_poly.pdbx_seq_one_letter_code
_entity_poly.pdbx_strand_id
1 'polypeptide(L)'
;MNLFIVESPGKIKSIQKYLGHGWQVMASVGHIRDLPVKEMGIEFNTWRLKYQLTDKGKGVYSKLKAAAANADRIYLATDLDREGEAIAWHLAVMLKIPESKIYRVKYPEITETAIKKALSNPGKINMNLVHAQEARRAIDRLVGYTVSPAVSRANNLKLSAGRVQSIIVRLIADRYQAFVDFKPRDYYGALIKLNGFEADWNTKPHLAAGDDYNFNRSLAVEAAGVTSVRVVATEHKDTTQKPPAPFITSSMQQAAVKKLNMNTEQAMKFAQELYEAALITYHRTDSVELSDDAIRMIRGYAQSQGLPLPATPNSFKGKSKNAQEAHEAIRPTDINVTSASSVSEGAAMLYALIHKQALVCQLAPAKLKKTTVKLVSDDGRFEYLAKGSILVSPGFMVISGSAEDAVLPSIDEGEIYDVIEGVVQDKKTKAPSLFDEASLLGELERLGIGRPATWAPTIKNIKQREYIKVDKKKLVPTETGMVLRRSLDGFGFMEYGFTAEIEDQMDAVSSGHDSYQNCVTQVFQSVVKDLSSHFGYAGEGEDFFLPPKERDYQASEKQVAVAKKMADVLGLELDIDLTSGKAVSAFLEANATAYKSSFKPSDKQLEYAQGLALTLGVTIGPDMLSSALKLSEWIDKNRQLAFAKRPPTEKQLAFAQKLADENGVSLPSDVSTSSGTCSDFINQYMGDKPKKIKRVVKKAK
;
A
#
# COMPACT_ATOMS: atom_id res chain seq x y z
N MET A 1 -26.68 -5.35 35.11
CA MET A 1 -25.69 -6.00 34.23
C MET A 1 -24.88 -4.92 33.52
N ASN A 2 -23.54 -5.03 33.48
CA ASN A 2 -22.70 -4.09 32.71
C ASN A 2 -22.47 -4.61 31.29
N LEU A 3 -22.49 -3.72 30.30
CA LEU A 3 -22.20 -4.06 28.90
C LEU A 3 -20.81 -3.55 28.51
N PHE A 4 -20.00 -4.42 27.94
CA PHE A 4 -18.64 -4.11 27.46
C PHE A 4 -18.57 -4.35 25.95
N ILE A 5 -18.41 -3.29 25.16
CA ILE A 5 -18.46 -3.36 23.69
C ILE A 5 -17.05 -3.20 23.13
N VAL A 6 -16.57 -4.20 22.40
CA VAL A 6 -15.29 -4.21 21.67
C VAL A 6 -15.50 -4.13 20.17
N GLU A 7 -14.44 -3.89 19.41
CA GLU A 7 -14.53 -3.84 17.94
C GLU A 7 -14.62 -5.25 17.31
N SER A 8 -13.76 -6.18 17.73
CA SER A 8 -13.61 -7.50 17.10
C SER A 8 -14.20 -8.64 17.96
N PRO A 9 -14.91 -9.61 17.36
CA PRO A 9 -15.39 -10.80 18.04
C PRO A 9 -14.29 -11.64 18.71
N GLY A 10 -13.07 -11.63 18.16
CA GLY A 10 -11.94 -12.41 18.68
C GLY A 10 -11.60 -12.07 20.13
N LYS A 11 -11.89 -10.84 20.57
CA LYS A 11 -11.60 -10.36 21.92
C LYS A 11 -12.62 -10.81 22.98
N ILE A 12 -13.81 -11.24 22.57
CA ILE A 12 -14.95 -11.49 23.48
C ILE A 12 -14.59 -12.56 24.52
N LYS A 13 -14.07 -13.72 24.08
CA LYS A 13 -13.83 -14.86 24.96
C LYS A 13 -12.84 -14.54 26.08
N SER A 14 -11.71 -13.92 25.73
CA SER A 14 -10.65 -13.56 26.68
C SER A 14 -11.13 -12.50 27.67
N ILE A 15 -11.78 -11.44 27.19
CA ILE A 15 -12.26 -10.36 28.05
C ILE A 15 -13.41 -10.84 28.96
N GLN A 16 -14.33 -11.65 28.44
CA GLN A 16 -15.41 -12.23 29.26
C GLN A 16 -14.85 -13.09 30.39
N LYS A 17 -13.76 -13.84 30.14
CA LYS A 17 -13.06 -14.61 31.18
C LYS A 17 -12.51 -13.71 32.30
N TYR A 18 -11.93 -12.56 31.95
CA TYR A 18 -11.35 -11.63 32.94
C TYR A 18 -12.40 -10.86 33.74
N LEU A 19 -13.53 -10.53 33.13
CA LEU A 19 -14.59 -9.74 33.77
C LEU A 19 -15.56 -10.59 34.59
N GLY A 20 -15.76 -11.85 34.19
CA GLY A 20 -16.58 -12.82 34.94
C GLY A 20 -18.08 -12.51 34.92
N HIS A 21 -18.78 -12.97 35.97
CA HIS A 21 -20.22 -12.80 36.12
C HIS A 21 -20.60 -11.33 36.40
N GLY A 22 -21.72 -10.87 35.83
CA GLY A 22 -22.18 -9.47 35.93
C GLY A 22 -21.78 -8.58 34.75
N TRP A 23 -21.06 -9.14 33.77
CA TRP A 23 -20.67 -8.49 32.52
C TRP A 23 -21.20 -9.25 31.30
N GLN A 24 -21.67 -8.49 30.32
CA GLN A 24 -21.94 -8.97 28.97
C GLN A 24 -20.92 -8.34 28.02
N VAL A 25 -20.08 -9.15 27.38
CA VAL A 25 -19.12 -8.67 26.38
C VAL A 25 -19.67 -8.90 24.96
N MET A 26 -19.70 -7.85 24.13
CA MET A 26 -20.21 -7.90 22.75
C MET A 26 -19.26 -7.20 21.78
N ALA A 27 -19.35 -7.51 20.49
CA ALA A 27 -18.55 -6.87 19.45
C ALA A 27 -19.40 -6.05 18.45
N SER A 28 -18.88 -4.91 18.00
CA SER A 28 -19.48 -4.09 16.94
C SER A 28 -19.14 -4.59 15.53
N VAL A 29 -18.11 -5.42 15.39
CA VAL A 29 -17.58 -5.92 14.11
C VAL A 29 -17.12 -4.77 13.21
N GLY A 30 -16.39 -3.81 13.81
CA GLY A 30 -15.93 -2.59 13.15
C GLY A 30 -16.98 -1.47 13.15
N HIS A 31 -16.94 -0.65 12.10
CA HIS A 31 -17.89 0.44 11.86
C HIS A 31 -19.29 -0.09 11.53
N ILE A 32 -20.30 0.32 12.32
CA ILE A 32 -21.71 -0.04 12.09
C ILE A 32 -22.45 0.93 11.17
N ARG A 33 -21.88 2.12 10.95
CA ARG A 33 -22.40 3.17 10.05
C ARG A 33 -21.27 3.75 9.22
N ASP A 34 -21.59 4.29 8.07
CA ASP A 34 -20.67 4.97 7.18
C ASP A 34 -21.44 6.02 6.35
N LEU A 35 -20.71 6.84 5.61
CA LEU A 35 -21.29 7.76 4.63
C LEU A 35 -22.06 6.99 3.55
N PRO A 36 -23.17 7.55 3.03
CA PRO A 36 -23.92 7.01 1.91
C PRO A 36 -23.06 6.63 0.70
N VAL A 37 -23.47 5.58 -0.01
CA VAL A 37 -22.70 4.97 -1.11
C VAL A 37 -22.89 5.70 -2.44
N LYS A 38 -24.00 6.43 -2.62
CA LYS A 38 -24.42 7.03 -3.92
C LYS A 38 -24.43 8.56 -3.92
N GLU A 39 -24.10 9.21 -2.82
CA GLU A 39 -24.15 10.66 -2.67
C GLU A 39 -22.93 11.14 -1.88
N MET A 40 -22.65 12.45 -1.91
CA MET A 40 -21.50 13.03 -1.22
C MET A 40 -21.52 12.71 0.28
N GLY A 41 -22.69 12.80 0.93
CA GLY A 41 -22.84 12.51 2.36
C GLY A 41 -22.16 13.54 3.27
N ILE A 42 -21.80 14.71 2.73
CA ILE A 42 -21.19 15.83 3.44
C ILE A 42 -22.06 17.05 3.16
N GLU A 43 -22.38 17.82 4.18
CA GLU A 43 -23.07 19.11 4.04
C GLU A 43 -22.07 20.22 3.76
N PHE A 44 -22.26 20.99 2.69
CA PHE A 44 -21.28 21.96 2.20
C PHE A 44 -20.93 23.05 3.22
N ASN A 45 -21.94 23.71 3.81
CA ASN A 45 -21.72 24.87 4.69
C ASN A 45 -21.11 24.53 6.05
N THR A 46 -21.33 23.30 6.54
CA THR A 46 -20.96 22.90 7.90
C THR A 46 -19.92 21.79 7.94
N TRP A 47 -19.61 21.20 6.79
CA TRP A 47 -18.84 19.97 6.65
C TRP A 47 -19.45 18.78 7.40
N ARG A 48 -20.71 18.86 7.86
CA ARG A 48 -21.31 17.80 8.67
C ARG A 48 -21.48 16.53 7.86
N LEU A 49 -21.00 15.42 8.42
CA LEU A 49 -21.10 14.09 7.82
C LEU A 49 -22.48 13.49 8.07
N LYS A 50 -23.11 13.02 6.99
CA LYS A 50 -24.37 12.26 7.04
C LYS A 50 -24.03 10.78 7.06
N TYR A 51 -24.37 10.10 8.14
CA TYR A 51 -24.11 8.67 8.31
C TYR A 51 -25.37 7.84 8.14
N GLN A 52 -25.22 6.66 7.55
CA GLN A 52 -26.25 5.63 7.46
C GLN A 52 -25.72 4.28 7.93
N LEU A 53 -26.61 3.41 8.42
CA LEU A 53 -26.23 2.04 8.76
C LEU A 53 -25.67 1.31 7.53
N THR A 54 -24.55 0.62 7.72
CA THR A 54 -24.05 -0.31 6.72
C THR A 54 -24.90 -1.57 6.68
N ASP A 55 -24.90 -2.32 5.57
CA ASP A 55 -25.68 -3.56 5.50
C ASP A 55 -25.24 -4.59 6.55
N LYS A 56 -23.93 -4.66 6.84
CA LYS A 56 -23.39 -5.46 7.95
C LYS A 56 -23.82 -4.90 9.32
N GLY A 57 -23.82 -3.57 9.46
CA GLY A 57 -24.18 -2.87 10.68
C GLY A 57 -25.61 -3.08 11.14
N LYS A 58 -26.57 -3.24 10.20
CA LYS A 58 -28.00 -3.47 10.52
C LYS A 58 -28.21 -4.67 11.47
N GLY A 59 -27.52 -5.78 11.22
CA GLY A 59 -27.66 -7.00 12.05
C GLY A 59 -27.02 -6.85 13.43
N VAL A 60 -25.86 -6.21 13.51
CA VAL A 60 -25.14 -5.99 14.77
C VAL A 60 -25.86 -4.95 15.64
N TYR A 61 -26.38 -3.89 15.02
CA TYR A 61 -27.09 -2.81 15.68
C TYR A 61 -28.28 -3.32 16.52
N SER A 62 -29.12 -4.19 15.96
CA SER A 62 -30.28 -4.72 16.67
C SER A 62 -29.91 -5.46 17.95
N LYS A 63 -28.82 -6.24 17.92
CA LYS A 63 -28.33 -6.99 19.10
C LYS A 63 -27.75 -6.04 20.14
N LEU A 64 -26.92 -5.09 19.73
CA LEU A 64 -26.32 -4.11 20.63
C LEU A 64 -27.37 -3.19 21.26
N LYS A 65 -28.40 -2.79 20.51
CA LYS A 65 -29.50 -1.97 21.01
C LYS A 65 -30.27 -2.67 22.13
N ALA A 66 -30.57 -3.96 21.95
CA ALA A 66 -31.23 -4.75 22.98
C ALA A 66 -30.39 -4.90 24.25
N ALA A 67 -29.08 -5.15 24.10
CA ALA A 67 -28.18 -5.25 25.25
C ALA A 67 -27.99 -3.90 25.97
N ALA A 68 -27.80 -2.81 25.22
CA ALA A 68 -27.60 -1.47 25.75
C ALA A 68 -28.82 -0.97 26.54
N ALA A 69 -30.04 -1.31 26.11
CA ALA A 69 -31.27 -0.95 26.81
C ALA A 69 -31.35 -1.56 28.24
N ASN A 70 -30.77 -2.75 28.43
CA ASN A 70 -30.80 -3.48 29.70
C ASN A 70 -29.53 -3.27 30.56
N ALA A 71 -28.59 -2.44 30.10
CA ALA A 71 -27.31 -2.24 30.77
C ALA A 71 -27.36 -1.08 31.78
N ASP A 72 -26.76 -1.29 32.95
CA ASP A 72 -26.60 -0.24 33.97
C ASP A 72 -25.54 0.78 33.52
N ARG A 73 -24.39 0.25 33.07
CA ARG A 73 -23.25 0.99 32.54
C ARG A 73 -22.79 0.36 31.24
N ILE A 74 -22.37 1.19 30.28
CA ILE A 74 -21.89 0.75 28.98
C ILE A 74 -20.45 1.22 28.77
N TYR A 75 -19.55 0.24 28.66
CA TYR A 75 -18.13 0.44 28.47
C TYR A 75 -17.80 0.29 26.99
N LEU A 76 -17.32 1.37 26.37
CA LEU A 76 -16.89 1.40 24.98
C LEU A 76 -15.39 1.15 24.94
N ALA A 77 -15.02 -0.06 24.54
CA ALA A 77 -13.69 -0.65 24.61
C ALA A 77 -13.12 -0.95 23.21
N THR A 78 -13.28 0.02 22.31
CA THR A 78 -12.68 0.01 20.98
C THR A 78 -11.19 0.33 21.05
N ASP A 79 -10.49 0.13 19.94
CA ASP A 79 -9.05 0.32 19.82
C ASP A 79 -8.59 1.74 20.23
N LEU A 80 -7.28 1.87 20.47
CA LEU A 80 -6.66 3.09 21.04
C LEU A 80 -6.58 4.27 20.08
N ASP A 81 -6.65 4.00 18.77
CA ASP A 81 -6.46 4.99 17.70
C ASP A 81 -7.72 5.82 17.40
N ARG A 82 -7.58 6.83 16.53
CA ARG A 82 -8.70 7.66 16.06
C ARG A 82 -9.85 6.87 15.42
N GLU A 83 -9.57 5.73 14.79
CA GLU A 83 -10.61 4.86 14.21
C GLU A 83 -11.44 4.21 15.32
N GLY A 84 -10.78 3.65 16.34
CA GLY A 84 -11.44 3.12 17.52
C GLY A 84 -12.27 4.18 18.25
N GLU A 85 -11.79 5.41 18.36
CA GLU A 85 -12.55 6.51 18.97
C GLU A 85 -13.81 6.87 18.16
N ALA A 86 -13.70 6.93 16.83
CA ALA A 86 -14.84 7.16 15.95
C ALA A 86 -15.89 6.04 16.04
N ILE A 87 -15.47 4.78 16.15
CA ILE A 87 -16.39 3.64 16.36
C ILE A 87 -17.11 3.79 17.70
N ALA A 88 -16.41 4.13 18.79
CA ALA A 88 -17.03 4.38 20.09
C ALA A 88 -18.07 5.49 20.01
N TRP A 89 -17.75 6.61 19.36
CA TRP A 89 -18.68 7.71 19.14
C TRP A 89 -19.89 7.28 18.30
N HIS A 90 -19.68 6.56 17.20
CA HIS A 90 -20.76 6.02 16.38
C HIS A 90 -21.70 5.12 17.18
N LEU A 91 -21.17 4.24 18.03
CA LEU A 91 -21.95 3.38 18.92
C LEU A 91 -22.77 4.21 19.91
N ALA A 92 -22.15 5.17 20.58
CA ALA A 92 -22.82 6.04 21.55
C ALA A 92 -24.01 6.79 20.93
N VAL A 93 -23.79 7.42 19.77
CA VAL A 93 -24.84 8.18 19.05
C VAL A 93 -25.94 7.26 18.53
N MET A 94 -25.60 6.15 17.87
CA MET A 94 -26.58 5.25 17.24
C MET A 94 -27.46 4.51 18.25
N LEU A 95 -26.85 4.08 19.36
CA LEU A 95 -27.55 3.37 20.43
C LEU A 95 -28.27 4.34 21.38
N LYS A 96 -28.11 5.66 21.19
CA LYS A 96 -28.68 6.72 22.03
C LYS A 96 -28.33 6.54 23.49
N ILE A 97 -27.06 6.23 23.77
CA ILE A 97 -26.60 5.97 25.13
C ILE A 97 -26.59 7.30 25.91
N PRO A 98 -27.23 7.39 27.09
CA PRO A 98 -27.13 8.57 27.95
C PRO A 98 -25.67 8.80 28.37
N GLU A 99 -25.20 10.05 28.36
CA GLU A 99 -23.78 10.36 28.70
C GLU A 99 -23.37 9.82 30.08
N SER A 100 -24.28 9.83 31.06
CA SER A 100 -24.06 9.27 32.41
C SER A 100 -23.81 7.75 32.45
N LYS A 101 -24.11 7.04 31.36
CA LYS A 101 -23.88 5.59 31.21
C LYS A 101 -22.68 5.26 30.33
N ILE A 102 -22.02 6.25 29.71
CA ILE A 102 -20.90 6.03 28.80
C ILE A 102 -19.58 6.01 29.57
N TYR A 103 -18.82 4.93 29.40
CA TYR A 103 -17.48 4.77 29.97
C TYR A 103 -16.51 4.38 28.85
N ARG A 104 -15.58 5.26 28.47
CA ARG A 104 -14.57 4.96 27.43
C ARG A 104 -13.38 4.23 28.07
N VAL A 105 -13.10 3.01 27.60
CA VAL A 105 -12.05 2.15 28.13
C VAL A 105 -10.99 1.92 27.07
N LYS A 106 -9.72 2.18 27.41
CA LYS A 106 -8.55 2.09 26.53
C LYS A 106 -7.50 1.19 27.15
N TYR A 107 -6.96 0.24 26.39
CA TYR A 107 -5.91 -0.68 26.87
C TYR A 107 -4.91 -1.04 25.75
N PRO A 108 -3.60 -1.03 26.02
CA PRO A 108 -2.57 -1.35 25.03
C PRO A 108 -2.40 -2.86 24.77
N GLU A 109 -2.90 -3.70 25.67
CA GLU A 109 -2.80 -5.16 25.59
C GLU A 109 -4.02 -5.82 26.24
N ILE A 110 -4.33 -7.05 25.83
CA ILE A 110 -5.51 -7.81 26.29
C ILE A 110 -5.12 -8.70 27.48
N THR A 111 -4.61 -8.10 28.56
CA THR A 111 -4.26 -8.79 29.81
C THR A 111 -5.26 -8.48 30.92
N GLU A 112 -5.43 -9.38 31.88
CA GLU A 112 -6.36 -9.17 33.01
C GLU A 112 -6.00 -7.88 33.78
N THR A 113 -4.71 -7.67 34.03
CA THR A 113 -4.19 -6.47 34.69
C THR A 113 -4.49 -5.20 33.91
N ALA A 114 -4.22 -5.17 32.60
CA ALA A 114 -4.48 -3.99 31.77
C ALA A 114 -5.97 -3.64 31.70
N ILE A 115 -6.83 -4.65 31.56
CA ILE A 115 -8.29 -4.45 31.49
C ILE A 115 -8.84 -3.94 32.83
N LYS A 116 -8.44 -4.56 33.95
CA LYS A 116 -8.86 -4.09 35.29
C LYS A 116 -8.38 -2.66 35.57
N LYS A 117 -7.14 -2.34 35.19
CA LYS A 117 -6.60 -0.97 35.29
C LYS A 117 -7.38 0.03 34.43
N ALA A 118 -7.77 -0.36 33.22
CA ALA A 118 -8.57 0.50 32.34
C ALA A 118 -10.00 0.72 32.87
N LEU A 119 -10.55 -0.24 33.62
CA LEU A 119 -11.86 -0.14 34.27
C LEU A 119 -11.88 0.69 35.55
N SER A 120 -10.75 0.84 36.25
CA SER A 120 -10.69 1.65 37.47
C SER A 120 -10.72 3.15 37.20
N ASN A 121 -10.32 3.58 36.00
CA ASN A 121 -10.36 4.98 35.58
C ASN A 121 -10.82 5.14 34.12
N PRO A 122 -12.11 4.87 33.82
CA PRO A 122 -12.65 5.04 32.49
C PRO A 122 -12.70 6.53 32.10
N GLY A 123 -12.33 6.83 30.86
CA GLY A 123 -12.38 8.17 30.31
C GLY A 123 -13.74 8.52 29.69
N LYS A 124 -13.77 9.69 29.05
CA LYS A 124 -14.83 10.10 28.12
C LYS A 124 -14.40 9.84 26.68
N ILE A 125 -15.37 9.86 25.75
CA ILE A 125 -15.06 9.88 24.33
C ILE A 125 -14.30 11.17 24.01
N ASN A 126 -13.14 11.05 23.38
CA ASN A 126 -12.34 12.18 22.94
C ASN A 126 -12.84 12.68 21.58
N MET A 127 -13.59 13.78 21.58
CA MET A 127 -14.15 14.36 20.35
C MET A 127 -13.08 14.89 19.39
N ASN A 128 -11.88 15.26 19.86
CA ASN A 128 -10.80 15.69 18.97
C ASN A 128 -10.29 14.54 18.10
N LEU A 129 -10.15 13.35 18.68
CA LEU A 129 -9.81 12.12 17.93
C LEU A 129 -10.93 11.73 16.95
N VAL A 130 -12.20 11.88 17.35
CA VAL A 130 -13.35 11.68 16.45
C VAL A 130 -13.29 12.65 15.28
N HIS A 131 -13.11 13.95 15.54
CA HIS A 131 -13.00 15.00 14.53
C HIS A 131 -11.81 14.79 13.58
N ALA A 132 -10.68 14.29 14.07
CA ALA A 132 -9.54 13.94 13.21
C ALA A 132 -9.88 12.77 12.27
N GLN A 133 -10.65 11.78 12.74
CA GLN A 133 -11.14 10.69 11.91
C GLN A 133 -12.19 11.17 10.90
N GLU A 134 -13.11 12.05 11.32
CA GLU A 134 -14.08 12.68 10.43
C GLU A 134 -13.40 13.54 9.37
N ALA A 135 -12.35 14.30 9.72
CA ALA A 135 -11.53 15.07 8.77
C ALA A 135 -10.99 14.18 7.67
N ARG A 136 -10.35 13.07 8.06
CA ARG A 136 -9.85 12.06 7.13
C ARG A 136 -10.97 11.54 6.23
N ARG A 137 -12.11 11.14 6.82
CA ARG A 137 -13.24 10.55 6.09
C ARG A 137 -13.83 11.54 5.08
N ALA A 138 -13.97 12.80 5.49
CA ALA A 138 -14.47 13.90 4.66
C ALA A 138 -13.52 14.19 3.49
N ILE A 139 -12.23 14.36 3.76
CA ILE A 139 -11.20 14.62 2.74
C ILE A 139 -11.15 13.50 1.70
N ASP A 140 -11.08 12.24 2.16
CA ASP A 140 -11.03 11.08 1.25
C ASP A 140 -12.30 11.00 0.39
N ARG A 141 -13.46 11.33 0.97
CA ARG A 141 -14.75 11.41 0.26
C ARG A 141 -14.75 12.53 -0.78
N LEU A 142 -14.32 13.74 -0.42
CA LEU A 142 -14.25 14.89 -1.31
C LEU A 142 -13.36 14.62 -2.51
N VAL A 143 -12.10 14.21 -2.29
CA VAL A 143 -11.17 13.89 -3.39
C VAL A 143 -11.75 12.77 -4.27
N GLY A 144 -12.26 11.71 -3.65
CA GLY A 144 -12.82 10.57 -4.39
C GLY A 144 -14.00 10.96 -5.27
N TYR A 145 -14.99 11.68 -4.73
CA TYR A 145 -16.23 12.02 -5.44
C TYR A 145 -16.08 13.19 -6.42
N THR A 146 -15.12 14.08 -6.22
CA THR A 146 -14.89 15.22 -7.13
C THR A 146 -13.92 14.87 -8.24
N VAL A 147 -12.78 14.25 -7.91
CA VAL A 147 -11.68 14.05 -8.87
C VAL A 147 -11.88 12.79 -9.71
N SER A 148 -12.32 11.67 -9.12
CA SER A 148 -12.41 10.39 -9.85
C SER A 148 -13.29 10.45 -11.10
N PRO A 149 -14.48 11.09 -11.10
CA PRO A 149 -15.28 11.22 -12.31
C PRO A 149 -14.59 12.07 -13.39
N ALA A 150 -13.90 13.15 -13.01
CA ALA A 150 -13.21 14.02 -13.95
C ALA A 150 -12.08 13.28 -14.68
N VAL A 151 -11.17 12.63 -13.93
CA VAL A 151 -10.07 11.87 -14.53
C VAL A 151 -10.57 10.66 -15.33
N SER A 152 -11.67 10.03 -14.90
CA SER A 152 -12.25 8.89 -15.62
C SER A 152 -12.79 9.31 -16.98
N ARG A 153 -13.54 10.43 -17.02
CA ARG A 153 -14.09 10.98 -18.27
C ARG A 153 -12.99 11.40 -19.23
N ALA A 154 -11.99 12.15 -18.73
CA ALA A 154 -10.90 12.65 -19.56
C ALA A 154 -10.10 11.53 -20.25
N ASN A 155 -9.99 10.37 -19.61
CA ASN A 155 -9.21 9.25 -20.14
C ASN A 155 -10.06 8.12 -20.74
N ASN A 156 -11.39 8.19 -20.65
CA ASN A 156 -12.31 7.10 -21.00
C ASN A 156 -11.92 5.77 -20.32
N LEU A 157 -11.51 5.85 -19.05
CA LEU A 157 -11.11 4.71 -18.21
C LEU A 157 -11.80 4.81 -16.86
N LYS A 158 -12.05 3.66 -16.21
CA LYS A 158 -12.57 3.65 -14.84
C LYS A 158 -11.42 3.93 -13.87
N LEU A 159 -11.22 5.20 -13.54
CA LEU A 159 -10.17 5.65 -12.64
C LEU A 159 -10.74 6.10 -11.29
N SER A 160 -9.90 6.06 -10.27
CA SER A 160 -10.26 6.44 -8.91
C SER A 160 -9.09 7.17 -8.28
N ALA A 161 -9.29 8.46 -8.02
CA ALA A 161 -8.32 9.32 -7.39
C ALA A 161 -8.52 9.30 -5.87
N GLY A 162 -7.43 9.51 -5.13
CA GLY A 162 -7.49 9.69 -3.69
C GLY A 162 -6.14 10.17 -3.18
N ARG A 163 -6.14 11.07 -2.20
CA ARG A 163 -4.95 11.78 -1.73
C ARG A 163 -3.75 10.83 -1.48
N VAL A 164 -3.92 9.84 -0.60
CA VAL A 164 -2.83 8.90 -0.24
C VAL A 164 -2.62 7.80 -1.29
N GLN A 165 -3.66 7.33 -1.98
CA GLN A 165 -3.45 6.28 -2.99
C GLN A 165 -2.72 6.78 -4.23
N SER A 166 -3.09 7.96 -4.74
CA SER A 166 -2.56 8.52 -5.98
C SER A 166 -1.09 8.92 -5.80
N ILE A 167 -0.73 9.47 -4.64
CA ILE A 167 0.65 9.82 -4.33
C ILE A 167 1.57 8.58 -4.24
N ILE A 168 1.05 7.46 -3.71
CA ILE A 168 1.81 6.20 -3.66
C ILE A 168 2.03 5.66 -5.09
N VAL A 169 1.00 5.74 -5.95
CA VAL A 169 1.13 5.37 -7.36
C VAL A 169 2.17 6.26 -8.05
N ARG A 170 2.15 7.58 -7.80
CA ARG A 170 3.19 8.51 -8.29
C ARG A 170 4.58 8.12 -7.83
N LEU A 171 4.78 7.84 -6.54
CA LEU A 171 6.09 7.47 -6.00
C LEU A 171 6.66 6.23 -6.68
N ILE A 172 5.83 5.22 -6.92
CA ILE A 172 6.21 4.00 -7.64
C ILE A 172 6.50 4.29 -9.11
N ALA A 173 5.65 5.10 -9.76
CA ALA A 173 5.80 5.47 -11.16
C ALA A 173 7.07 6.29 -11.42
N ASP A 174 7.33 7.32 -10.60
CA ASP A 174 8.51 8.18 -10.71
C ASP A 174 9.80 7.37 -10.47
N ARG A 175 9.81 6.44 -9.49
CA ARG A 175 10.94 5.51 -9.29
C ARG A 175 11.15 4.58 -10.48
N TYR A 176 10.06 4.07 -11.05
CA TYR A 176 10.13 3.20 -12.21
C TYR A 176 10.65 3.95 -13.45
N GLN A 177 10.19 5.17 -13.68
CA GLN A 177 10.65 6.02 -14.76
C GLN A 177 12.14 6.33 -14.61
N ALA A 178 12.59 6.71 -13.41
CA ALA A 178 14.01 6.91 -13.12
C ALA A 178 14.86 5.64 -13.33
N PHE A 179 14.29 4.46 -13.10
CA PHE A 179 14.96 3.18 -13.39
C PHE A 179 15.05 2.91 -14.90
N VAL A 180 13.99 3.19 -15.66
CA VAL A 180 13.92 2.98 -17.12
C VAL A 180 14.81 3.96 -17.87
N ASP A 181 14.81 5.23 -17.47
CA ASP A 181 15.58 6.30 -18.14
C ASP A 181 17.07 6.27 -17.77
N PHE A 182 17.44 5.47 -16.77
CA PHE A 182 18.82 5.37 -16.32
C PHE A 182 19.72 4.76 -17.39
N LYS A 183 20.73 5.52 -17.79
CA LYS A 183 21.81 5.06 -18.67
C LYS A 183 23.04 4.75 -17.82
N PRO A 184 23.43 3.47 -17.68
CA PRO A 184 24.63 3.11 -16.94
C PRO A 184 25.87 3.75 -17.55
N ARG A 185 26.73 4.29 -16.69
CA ARG A 185 28.04 4.83 -17.04
C ARG A 185 29.11 3.95 -16.38
N ASP A 186 30.16 3.66 -17.12
CA ASP A 186 31.33 2.98 -16.56
C ASP A 186 32.07 3.97 -15.67
N TYR A 187 32.51 3.52 -14.50
CA TYR A 187 33.35 4.29 -13.60
C TYR A 187 34.45 3.41 -13.04
N TYR A 188 35.56 4.02 -12.66
CA TYR A 188 36.82 3.30 -12.47
C TYR A 188 37.40 3.59 -11.10
N GLY A 189 37.76 2.53 -10.39
CA GLY A 189 38.58 2.59 -9.19
C GLY A 189 39.86 1.80 -9.38
N ALA A 190 40.66 1.72 -8.33
CA ALA A 190 41.84 0.85 -8.28
C ALA A 190 41.89 0.19 -6.90
N LEU A 191 42.39 -1.04 -6.87
CA LEU A 191 42.69 -1.80 -5.67
C LEU A 191 44.16 -2.21 -5.76
N ILE A 192 44.91 -2.01 -4.68
CA ILE A 192 46.26 -2.54 -4.57
C ILE A 192 46.28 -3.68 -3.55
N LYS A 193 46.97 -4.76 -3.90
CA LYS A 193 47.26 -5.88 -3.00
C LYS A 193 48.66 -5.73 -2.45
N LEU A 194 48.74 -5.78 -1.13
CA LEU A 194 49.96 -5.65 -0.36
C LEU A 194 50.18 -6.96 0.41
N ASN A 195 51.35 -7.10 1.05
CA ASN A 195 51.62 -8.28 1.84
C ASN A 195 50.69 -8.33 3.07
N GLY A 196 49.66 -9.19 3.01
CA GLY A 196 48.74 -9.45 4.11
C GLY A 196 47.45 -8.62 4.15
N PHE A 197 47.25 -7.67 3.22
CA PHE A 197 46.00 -6.87 3.14
C PHE A 197 45.81 -6.19 1.77
N GLU A 198 44.63 -5.60 1.57
CA GLU A 198 44.27 -4.85 0.36
C GLU A 198 43.86 -3.42 0.70
N ALA A 199 44.08 -2.48 -0.22
CA ALA A 199 43.69 -1.08 -0.06
C ALA A 199 43.00 -0.54 -1.32
N ASP A 200 41.82 0.06 -1.14
CA ASP A 200 41.08 0.72 -2.23
C ASP A 200 41.59 2.15 -2.44
N TRP A 201 41.74 2.57 -3.69
CA TRP A 201 42.06 3.96 -4.05
C TRP A 201 40.93 4.91 -3.61
N ASN A 202 41.30 5.96 -2.88
CA ASN A 202 40.41 7.07 -2.56
C ASN A 202 40.27 8.00 -3.77
N THR A 203 39.21 7.80 -4.54
CA THR A 203 38.92 8.59 -5.75
C THR A 203 38.47 10.03 -5.46
N LYS A 204 37.97 10.32 -4.24
CA LYS A 204 37.32 11.60 -3.92
C LYS A 204 38.14 12.85 -4.28
N PRO A 205 39.46 12.92 -4.00
CA PRO A 205 40.27 14.09 -4.36
C PRO A 205 40.43 14.31 -5.87
N HIS A 206 40.07 13.31 -6.69
CA HIS A 206 40.26 13.32 -8.14
C HIS A 206 38.94 13.42 -8.93
N LEU A 207 37.81 13.56 -8.23
CA LEU A 207 36.51 13.72 -8.88
C LEU A 207 36.38 15.14 -9.43
N ALA A 208 35.76 15.28 -10.60
CA ALA A 208 35.33 16.59 -11.09
C ALA A 208 34.22 17.15 -10.18
N ALA A 209 34.11 18.47 -10.12
CA ALA A 209 33.07 19.13 -9.32
C ALA A 209 31.68 18.64 -9.75
N GLY A 210 30.94 18.05 -8.80
CA GLY A 210 29.58 17.52 -9.02
C GLY A 210 29.50 16.06 -9.46
N ASP A 211 30.63 15.38 -9.68
CA ASP A 211 30.65 13.94 -9.96
C ASP A 211 30.72 13.11 -8.67
N ASP A 212 29.92 12.04 -8.60
CA ASP A 212 29.96 11.06 -7.51
C ASP A 212 30.98 9.92 -7.75
N TYR A 213 31.50 9.80 -8.98
CA TYR A 213 32.35 8.69 -9.43
C TYR A 213 33.47 9.15 -10.36
N ASN A 214 34.59 8.43 -10.37
CA ASN A 214 35.68 8.67 -11.33
C ASN A 214 35.34 8.04 -12.69
N PHE A 215 35.16 8.88 -13.72
CA PHE A 215 34.91 8.44 -15.10
C PHE A 215 36.18 8.33 -15.96
N ASN A 216 37.36 8.61 -15.40
CA ASN A 216 38.63 8.53 -16.10
C ASN A 216 39.32 7.18 -15.84
N ARG A 217 39.30 6.29 -16.85
CA ARG A 217 39.95 4.98 -16.76
C ARG A 217 41.46 5.09 -16.72
N SER A 218 42.07 6.00 -17.49
CA SER A 218 43.53 6.17 -17.52
C SER A 218 44.06 6.53 -16.13
N LEU A 219 43.35 7.40 -15.40
CA LEU A 219 43.71 7.74 -14.04
C LEU A 219 43.64 6.53 -13.08
N ALA A 220 42.66 5.64 -13.27
CA ALA A 220 42.57 4.40 -12.51
C ALA A 220 43.68 3.40 -12.87
N VAL A 221 44.11 3.35 -14.14
CA VAL A 221 45.26 2.56 -14.58
C VAL A 221 46.56 3.09 -13.95
N GLU A 222 46.73 4.41 -13.91
CA GLU A 222 47.87 5.04 -13.24
C GLU A 222 47.87 4.76 -11.72
N ALA A 223 46.71 4.82 -11.07
CA ALA A 223 46.58 4.42 -9.66
C ALA A 223 46.91 2.93 -9.47
N ALA A 224 46.36 2.03 -10.29
CA ALA A 224 46.71 0.61 -10.20
C ALA A 224 48.20 0.31 -10.53
N GLY A 225 48.87 1.20 -11.28
CA GLY A 225 50.26 1.02 -11.70
C GLY A 225 51.31 1.43 -10.67
N VAL A 226 50.92 1.89 -9.47
CA VAL A 226 51.88 2.23 -8.41
C VAL A 226 52.63 0.99 -7.94
N THR A 227 53.95 1.10 -7.77
CA THR A 227 54.82 -0.02 -7.39
C THR A 227 55.08 -0.10 -5.89
N SER A 228 54.93 1.02 -5.20
CA SER A 228 55.23 1.21 -3.78
C SER A 228 54.29 2.24 -3.18
N VAL A 229 53.93 2.03 -1.93
CA VAL A 229 53.13 2.96 -1.14
C VAL A 229 53.69 3.08 0.27
N ARG A 230 53.58 4.28 0.85
CA ARG A 230 53.98 4.55 2.23
C ARG A 230 52.76 4.79 3.10
N VAL A 231 52.77 4.21 4.30
CA VAL A 231 51.78 4.49 5.33
C VAL A 231 51.97 5.91 5.86
N VAL A 232 50.95 6.75 5.73
CA VAL A 232 50.98 8.14 6.20
C VAL A 232 50.17 8.36 7.47
N ALA A 233 49.21 7.49 7.76
CA ALA A 233 48.43 7.53 8.99
C ALA A 233 47.75 6.18 9.27
N THR A 234 47.75 5.77 10.55
CA THR A 234 46.92 4.66 11.03
C THR A 234 45.92 5.17 12.07
N GLU A 235 44.65 5.25 11.69
CA GLU A 235 43.59 5.76 12.56
C GLU A 235 42.82 4.61 13.22
N HIS A 236 42.79 4.59 14.54
CA HIS A 236 41.91 3.70 15.31
C HIS A 236 40.72 4.47 15.87
N LYS A 237 39.52 3.95 15.63
CA LYS A 237 38.28 4.50 16.14
C LYS A 237 37.46 3.45 16.85
N ASP A 238 37.27 3.64 18.15
CA ASP A 238 36.25 2.90 18.90
C ASP A 238 34.87 3.36 18.45
N THR A 239 34.08 2.44 17.93
CA THR A 239 32.72 2.69 17.51
C THR A 239 31.76 1.79 18.27
N THR A 240 30.60 2.34 18.59
CA THR A 240 29.51 1.59 19.19
C THR A 240 28.38 1.44 18.18
N GLN A 241 27.83 0.23 18.10
CA GLN A 241 26.59 -0.02 17.38
C GLN A 241 25.49 -0.21 18.41
N LYS A 242 24.53 0.72 18.40
CA LYS A 242 23.37 0.67 19.29
C LYS A 242 22.43 -0.46 18.86
N PRO A 243 21.74 -1.12 19.81
CA PRO A 243 20.68 -2.06 19.46
C PRO A 243 19.56 -1.33 18.70
N PRO A 244 18.88 -2.02 17.77
CA PRO A 244 17.72 -1.46 17.09
C PRO A 244 16.55 -1.23 18.07
N ALA A 245 15.75 -0.20 17.79
CA ALA A 245 14.54 0.14 18.55
C ALA A 245 13.51 -1.00 18.57
N PRO A 246 12.62 -1.07 19.57
CA PRO A 246 11.49 -2.00 19.51
C PRO A 246 10.62 -1.72 18.28
N PHE A 247 9.79 -2.70 17.91
CA PHE A 247 9.01 -2.55 16.69
C PHE A 247 7.91 -1.49 16.83
N ILE A 248 7.72 -0.76 15.74
CA ILE A 248 6.50 -0.01 15.42
C ILE A 248 5.87 -0.67 14.19
N THR A 249 4.70 -0.20 13.75
CA THR A 249 4.01 -0.84 12.62
C THR A 249 4.86 -0.88 11.36
N SER A 250 5.54 0.23 11.01
CA SER A 250 6.40 0.33 9.82
C SER A 250 7.58 -0.64 9.89
N SER A 251 8.33 -0.63 10.99
CA SER A 251 9.52 -1.46 11.16
C SER A 251 9.19 -2.95 11.30
N MET A 252 8.06 -3.30 11.92
CA MET A 252 7.54 -4.67 11.95
C MET A 252 7.19 -5.16 10.54
N GLN A 253 6.41 -4.39 9.78
CA GLN A 253 6.02 -4.76 8.41
C GLN A 253 7.25 -4.90 7.51
N GLN A 254 8.20 -3.97 7.58
CA GLN A 254 9.45 -4.04 6.83
C GLN A 254 10.26 -5.31 7.18
N ALA A 255 10.35 -5.64 8.46
CA ALA A 255 11.07 -6.83 8.92
C ALA A 255 10.35 -8.13 8.50
N ALA A 256 9.01 -8.17 8.55
CA ALA A 256 8.21 -9.31 8.09
C ALA A 256 8.40 -9.56 6.57
N VAL A 257 8.44 -8.49 5.77
CA VAL A 257 8.72 -8.60 4.33
C VAL A 257 10.14 -9.11 4.06
N LYS A 258 11.15 -8.52 4.72
CA LYS A 258 12.56 -8.84 4.46
C LYS A 258 12.97 -10.21 5.02
N LYS A 259 12.48 -10.59 6.21
CA LYS A 259 12.94 -11.77 6.95
C LYS A 259 12.00 -12.96 6.83
N LEU A 260 10.69 -12.73 6.66
CA LEU A 260 9.68 -13.79 6.64
C LEU A 260 9.02 -13.95 5.26
N ASN A 261 9.42 -13.15 4.27
CA ASN A 261 8.85 -13.16 2.91
C ASN A 261 7.31 -12.97 2.91
N MET A 262 6.78 -12.28 3.93
CA MET A 262 5.37 -11.89 4.02
C MET A 262 5.11 -10.61 3.22
N ASN A 263 3.89 -10.39 2.74
CA ASN A 263 3.48 -9.05 2.32
C ASN A 263 2.92 -8.25 3.51
N THR A 264 2.70 -6.95 3.30
CA THR A 264 2.23 -6.04 4.36
C THR A 264 0.83 -6.37 4.87
N GLU A 265 -0.05 -6.89 4.01
CA GLU A 265 -1.39 -7.34 4.39
C GLU A 265 -1.31 -8.58 5.31
N GLN A 266 -0.48 -9.56 4.96
CA GLN A 266 -0.23 -10.75 5.79
C GLN A 266 0.35 -10.35 7.15
N ALA A 267 1.35 -9.47 7.17
CA ALA A 267 1.95 -9.00 8.41
C ALA A 267 0.91 -8.36 9.36
N MET A 268 0.02 -7.50 8.83
CA MET A 268 -1.04 -6.89 9.65
C MET A 268 -2.13 -7.87 10.08
N LYS A 269 -2.51 -8.81 9.21
CA LYS A 269 -3.45 -9.88 9.56
C LYS A 269 -2.91 -10.71 10.72
N PHE A 270 -1.65 -11.13 10.64
CA PHE A 270 -1.01 -11.94 11.67
C PHE A 270 -0.78 -11.14 12.96
N ALA A 271 -0.43 -9.86 12.87
CA ALA A 271 -0.32 -9.00 14.05
C ALA A 271 -1.67 -8.81 14.76
N GLN A 272 -2.77 -8.68 14.00
CA GLN A 272 -4.13 -8.65 14.56
C GLN A 272 -4.44 -9.96 15.31
N GLU A 273 -4.13 -11.10 14.71
CA GLU A 273 -4.33 -12.42 15.33
C GLU A 273 -3.54 -12.55 16.65
N LEU A 274 -2.27 -12.14 16.67
CA LEU A 274 -1.44 -12.14 17.87
C LEU A 274 -1.99 -11.21 18.97
N TYR A 275 -2.44 -10.02 18.59
CA TYR A 275 -3.02 -9.06 19.53
C TYR A 275 -4.33 -9.58 20.14
N GLU A 276 -5.22 -10.15 19.33
CA GLU A 276 -6.48 -10.76 19.81
C GLU A 276 -6.25 -11.99 20.67
N ALA A 277 -5.17 -12.74 20.41
CA ALA A 277 -4.70 -13.84 21.25
C ALA A 277 -3.97 -13.38 22.52
N ALA A 278 -3.91 -12.06 22.79
CA ALA A 278 -3.23 -11.46 23.94
C ALA A 278 -1.72 -11.76 24.01
N LEU A 279 -1.07 -12.02 22.88
CA LEU A 279 0.36 -12.35 22.81
C LEU A 279 1.24 -11.13 22.60
N ILE A 280 0.72 -10.08 21.96
CA ILE A 280 1.46 -8.83 21.73
C ILE A 280 0.64 -7.60 22.14
N THR A 281 1.32 -6.48 22.33
CA THR A 281 0.71 -5.15 22.44
C THR A 281 0.04 -4.70 21.14
N TYR A 282 -0.70 -3.61 21.18
CA TYR A 282 -1.40 -3.05 20.03
C TYR A 282 -0.45 -2.77 18.87
N HIS A 283 -0.76 -3.34 17.70
CA HIS A 283 0.15 -3.43 16.57
C HIS A 283 0.05 -2.27 15.56
N ARG A 284 -0.85 -1.31 15.79
CA ARG A 284 -0.94 -0.04 15.04
C ARG A 284 -0.41 1.08 15.93
N THR A 285 0.89 1.33 15.82
CA THR A 285 1.64 2.25 16.68
C THR A 285 2.81 2.81 15.90
N ASP A 286 3.11 4.09 16.14
CA ASP A 286 4.32 4.79 15.72
C ASP A 286 5.26 5.08 16.92
N SER A 287 4.88 4.59 18.11
CA SER A 287 5.62 4.78 19.37
C SER A 287 6.66 3.69 19.58
N VAL A 288 7.89 4.11 19.83
CA VAL A 288 9.01 3.22 20.20
C VAL A 288 9.16 3.08 21.72
N GLU A 289 8.26 3.68 22.50
CA GLU A 289 8.32 3.68 23.96
C GLU A 289 7.91 2.31 24.53
N LEU A 290 8.51 1.95 25.65
CA LEU A 290 8.18 0.76 26.43
C LEU A 290 7.79 1.19 27.84
N SER A 291 6.76 0.57 28.39
CA SER A 291 6.38 0.78 29.79
C SER A 291 7.47 0.29 30.76
N ASP A 292 7.53 0.87 31.95
CA ASP A 292 8.47 0.43 32.99
C ASP A 292 8.31 -1.05 33.34
N ASP A 293 7.07 -1.56 33.34
CA ASP A 293 6.77 -2.98 33.53
C ASP A 293 7.37 -3.84 32.42
N ALA A 294 7.21 -3.41 31.15
CA ALA A 294 7.78 -4.11 30.02
C ALA A 294 9.32 -4.10 30.04
N ILE A 295 9.94 -2.97 30.37
CA ILE A 295 11.39 -2.84 30.49
C ILE A 295 11.91 -3.79 31.57
N ARG A 296 11.29 -3.79 32.76
CA ARG A 296 11.64 -4.71 33.86
C ARG A 296 11.53 -6.17 33.43
N MET A 297 10.42 -6.53 32.79
CA MET A 297 10.15 -7.89 32.35
C MET A 297 11.17 -8.35 31.29
N ILE A 298 11.41 -7.55 30.24
CA ILE A 298 12.36 -7.88 29.17
C ILE A 298 13.78 -8.00 29.73
N ARG A 299 14.22 -7.06 30.58
CA ARG A 299 15.55 -7.09 31.19
C ARG A 299 15.71 -8.26 32.16
N GLY A 300 14.67 -8.58 32.94
CA GLY A 300 14.68 -9.75 33.82
C GLY A 300 14.83 -11.06 33.05
N TYR A 301 14.14 -11.19 31.92
CA TYR A 301 14.33 -12.33 31.01
C TYR A 301 15.73 -12.36 30.40
N ALA A 302 16.23 -11.23 29.90
CA ALA A 302 17.59 -11.15 29.38
C ALA A 302 18.64 -11.57 30.42
N GLN A 303 18.48 -11.14 31.67
CA GLN A 303 19.34 -11.51 32.78
C GLN A 303 19.27 -13.01 33.09
N SER A 304 18.08 -13.62 33.09
CA SER A 304 17.92 -15.06 33.32
C SER A 304 18.56 -15.92 32.22
N GLN A 305 18.67 -15.37 31.01
CA GLN A 305 19.36 -15.98 29.87
C GLN A 305 20.87 -15.67 29.82
N GLY A 306 21.42 -14.91 30.78
CA GLY A 306 22.83 -14.51 30.80
C GLY A 306 23.22 -13.55 29.66
N LEU A 307 22.26 -12.82 29.10
CA LEU A 307 22.48 -11.91 27.98
C LEU A 307 23.06 -10.57 28.45
N PRO A 308 23.92 -9.91 27.65
CA PRO A 308 24.61 -8.70 28.05
C PRO A 308 23.65 -7.52 28.15
N LEU A 309 23.52 -6.94 29.34
CA LEU A 309 22.66 -5.79 29.62
C LEU A 309 23.49 -4.52 29.87
N PRO A 310 23.03 -3.36 29.39
CA PRO A 310 23.60 -2.08 29.80
C PRO A 310 23.17 -1.76 31.24
N ALA A 311 24.00 -0.96 31.93
CA ALA A 311 23.77 -0.54 33.31
C ALA A 311 22.43 0.19 33.49
N THR A 312 22.05 1.02 32.52
CA THR A 312 20.75 1.70 32.46
C THR A 312 19.91 1.15 31.32
N PRO A 313 18.56 1.12 31.43
CA PRO A 313 17.70 0.73 30.32
C PRO A 313 17.93 1.57 29.07
N ASN A 314 17.85 0.94 27.90
CA ASN A 314 17.92 1.68 26.65
C ASN A 314 16.61 2.45 26.42
N SER A 315 16.71 3.72 26.07
CA SER A 315 15.60 4.56 25.64
C SER A 315 15.72 4.91 24.16
N PHE A 316 14.57 5.08 23.50
CA PHE A 316 14.49 5.33 22.07
C PHE A 316 13.63 6.57 21.84
N LYS A 317 14.13 7.54 21.07
CA LYS A 317 13.35 8.72 20.72
C LYS A 317 12.49 8.42 19.50
N GLY A 318 11.17 8.44 19.67
CA GLY A 318 10.20 8.36 18.58
C GLY A 318 10.18 9.63 17.72
N LYS A 319 9.63 9.52 16.52
CA LYS A 319 9.31 10.68 15.65
C LYS A 319 7.89 11.20 15.84
N SER A 320 7.06 10.49 16.60
CA SER A 320 5.66 10.86 16.81
C SER A 320 5.60 12.23 17.49
N LYS A 321 4.95 13.19 16.81
CA LYS A 321 4.63 14.52 17.37
C LYS A 321 3.43 14.44 18.31
N ASN A 322 2.71 13.31 18.33
CA ASN A 322 1.40 13.18 18.94
C ASN A 322 1.47 12.38 20.24
N ALA A 323 2.11 12.97 21.26
CA ALA A 323 2.34 12.37 22.58
C ALA A 323 1.06 12.07 23.39
N GLN A 324 -0.14 12.39 22.85
CA GLN A 324 -1.42 12.15 23.51
C GLN A 324 -1.95 10.73 23.31
N GLU A 325 -1.55 10.05 22.23
CA GLU A 325 -1.92 8.65 22.06
C GLU A 325 -0.94 7.81 22.87
N ALA A 326 -1.38 7.28 24.02
CA ALA A 326 -0.61 6.44 24.93
C ALA A 326 -0.30 5.05 24.32
N HIS A 327 0.28 5.02 23.13
CA HIS A 327 0.71 3.83 22.43
C HIS A 327 2.09 3.40 22.92
N GLU A 328 2.22 2.10 23.13
CA GLU A 328 3.49 1.44 23.38
C GLU A 328 4.01 0.84 22.07
N ALA A 329 5.30 0.51 22.03
CA ALA A 329 5.88 -0.28 20.96
C ALA A 329 5.24 -1.68 20.86
N ILE A 330 5.39 -2.31 19.70
CA ILE A 330 4.97 -3.68 19.44
C ILE A 330 5.95 -4.64 20.11
N ARG A 331 5.49 -5.33 21.15
CA ARG A 331 6.26 -6.29 21.95
C ARG A 331 5.37 -7.43 22.46
N PRO A 332 5.95 -8.53 22.95
CA PRO A 332 5.17 -9.53 23.69
C PRO A 332 4.50 -8.93 24.93
N THR A 333 3.30 -9.40 25.24
CA THR A 333 2.63 -9.10 26.52
C THR A 333 3.35 -9.79 27.69
N ASP A 334 3.92 -10.97 27.45
CA ASP A 334 4.82 -11.69 28.36
C ASP A 334 6.04 -12.20 27.58
N ILE A 335 7.23 -11.68 27.90
CA ILE A 335 8.48 -12.08 27.24
C ILE A 335 8.87 -13.54 27.54
N ASN A 336 8.34 -14.15 28.61
CA ASN A 336 8.63 -15.54 28.97
C ASN A 336 7.89 -16.53 28.06
N VAL A 337 6.86 -16.07 27.34
CA VAL A 337 6.20 -16.87 26.31
C VAL A 337 7.07 -16.87 25.06
N THR A 338 7.88 -17.91 24.88
CA THR A 338 8.85 -17.99 23.76
C THR A 338 8.25 -18.56 22.47
N SER A 339 7.03 -19.13 22.52
CA SER A 339 6.35 -19.67 21.34
C SER A 339 4.84 -19.37 21.36
N ALA A 340 4.28 -19.12 20.19
CA ALA A 340 2.87 -18.78 19.99
C ALA A 340 2.15 -19.94 19.28
N SER A 341 1.89 -21.04 19.99
CA SER A 341 1.30 -22.27 19.44
C SER A 341 -0.21 -22.22 19.25
N SER A 342 -0.89 -21.23 19.82
CA SER A 342 -2.35 -21.05 19.76
C SER A 342 -2.84 -20.27 18.54
N VAL A 343 -1.94 -19.86 17.65
CA VAL A 343 -2.20 -19.04 16.45
C VAL A 343 -1.70 -19.74 15.19
N SER A 344 -2.03 -19.19 14.02
CA SER A 344 -1.54 -19.65 12.73
C SER A 344 -0.01 -19.64 12.64
N GLU A 345 0.56 -20.51 11.80
CA GLU A 345 2.02 -20.61 11.60
C GLU A 345 2.64 -19.26 11.22
N GLY A 346 1.99 -18.51 10.32
CA GLY A 346 2.44 -17.17 9.94
C GLY A 346 2.45 -16.18 11.10
N ALA A 347 1.45 -16.25 11.99
CA ALA A 347 1.43 -15.47 13.22
C ALA A 347 2.52 -15.91 14.20
N ALA A 348 2.78 -17.21 14.35
CA ALA A 348 3.88 -17.71 15.18
C ALA A 348 5.27 -17.25 14.69
N MET A 349 5.50 -17.25 13.38
CA MET A 349 6.73 -16.70 12.78
C MET A 349 6.90 -15.20 13.04
N LEU A 350 5.81 -14.42 12.91
CA LEU A 350 5.82 -12.99 13.21
C LEU A 350 6.06 -12.74 14.71
N TYR A 351 5.46 -13.54 15.58
CA TYR A 351 5.67 -13.46 17.02
C TYR A 351 7.14 -13.68 17.40
N ALA A 352 7.80 -14.70 16.85
CA ALA A 352 9.22 -14.96 17.09
C ALA A 352 10.09 -13.76 16.69
N LEU A 353 9.73 -13.07 15.59
CA LEU A 353 10.42 -11.86 15.17
C LEU A 353 10.20 -10.69 16.14
N ILE A 354 8.96 -10.48 16.61
CA ILE A 354 8.60 -9.46 17.60
C ILE A 354 9.30 -9.71 18.94
N HIS A 355 9.28 -10.95 19.42
CA HIS A 355 9.95 -11.40 20.64
C HIS A 355 11.45 -11.12 20.59
N LYS A 356 12.11 -11.55 19.50
CA LYS A 356 13.54 -11.29 19.26
C LYS A 356 13.86 -9.79 19.28
N GLN A 357 13.05 -8.97 18.63
CA GLN A 357 13.27 -7.52 18.55
C GLN A 357 13.09 -6.85 19.92
N ALA A 358 12.05 -7.23 20.68
CA ALA A 358 11.80 -6.72 22.03
C ALA A 358 12.96 -7.05 22.98
N LEU A 359 13.51 -8.27 22.90
CA LEU A 359 14.70 -8.65 23.67
C LEU A 359 15.93 -7.84 23.26
N VAL A 360 16.24 -7.81 21.97
CA VAL A 360 17.44 -7.15 21.41
C VAL A 360 17.49 -5.67 21.77
N CYS A 361 16.36 -4.97 21.79
CA CYS A 361 16.34 -3.52 22.03
C CYS A 361 16.86 -3.13 23.43
N GLN A 362 16.84 -4.04 24.41
CA GLN A 362 17.32 -3.77 25.78
C GLN A 362 18.73 -4.32 26.06
N LEU A 363 19.38 -5.00 25.10
CA LEU A 363 20.74 -5.53 25.27
C LEU A 363 21.82 -4.44 25.11
N ALA A 364 23.04 -4.76 25.54
CA ALA A 364 24.16 -3.84 25.48
C ALA A 364 24.55 -3.50 24.02
N PRO A 365 25.02 -2.28 23.73
CA PRO A 365 25.60 -1.96 22.43
C PRO A 365 26.78 -2.88 22.09
N ALA A 366 26.93 -3.20 20.81
CA ALA A 366 28.15 -3.85 20.35
C ALA A 366 29.28 -2.82 20.26
N LYS A 367 30.50 -3.23 20.64
CA LYS A 367 31.71 -2.40 20.57
C LYS A 367 32.60 -2.96 19.49
N LEU A 368 33.01 -2.11 18.56
CA LEU A 368 33.95 -2.45 17.50
C LEU A 368 35.12 -1.48 17.53
N LYS A 369 36.31 -1.98 17.22
CA LYS A 369 37.49 -1.16 16.95
C LYS A 369 37.68 -1.13 15.43
N LYS A 370 37.47 0.03 14.82
CA LYS A 370 37.71 0.24 13.39
C LYS A 370 39.12 0.79 13.19
N THR A 371 39.85 0.21 12.26
CA THR A 371 41.17 0.68 11.84
C THR A 371 41.06 1.17 10.40
N THR A 372 41.55 2.37 10.11
CA THR A 372 41.71 2.86 8.75
C THR A 372 43.17 3.23 8.56
N VAL A 373 43.84 2.56 7.64
CA VAL A 373 45.22 2.85 7.25
C VAL A 373 45.18 3.66 5.97
N LYS A 374 45.80 4.84 5.99
CA LYS A 374 45.98 5.69 4.82
C LYS A 374 47.38 5.45 4.26
N LEU A 375 47.44 5.10 2.99
CA LEU A 375 48.68 4.92 2.26
C LEU A 375 48.73 5.91 1.11
N VAL A 376 49.92 6.35 0.74
CA VAL A 376 50.13 7.29 -0.37
C VAL A 376 51.25 6.78 -1.27
N SER A 377 51.10 6.93 -2.59
CA SER A 377 52.17 6.66 -3.55
C SER A 377 53.39 7.55 -3.32
N ASP A 378 54.57 7.12 -3.79
CA ASP A 378 55.83 7.85 -3.57
C ASP A 378 55.81 9.30 -4.10
N ASP A 379 55.08 9.54 -5.18
CA ASP A 379 54.88 10.87 -5.79
C ASP A 379 53.81 11.73 -5.09
N GLY A 380 53.15 11.20 -4.06
CA GLY A 380 52.08 11.89 -3.33
C GLY A 380 50.74 11.95 -4.07
N ARG A 381 50.65 11.37 -5.26
CA ARG A 381 49.52 11.59 -6.18
C ARG A 381 48.28 10.77 -5.82
N PHE A 382 48.44 9.54 -5.35
CA PHE A 382 47.32 8.63 -5.09
C PHE A 382 47.27 8.22 -3.62
N GLU A 383 46.09 8.37 -3.01
CA GLU A 383 45.81 7.92 -1.64
C GLU A 383 44.99 6.62 -1.65
N TYR A 384 45.37 5.65 -0.83
CA TYR A 384 44.69 4.37 -0.66
C TYR A 384 44.22 4.19 0.78
N LEU A 385 43.09 3.50 0.95
CA LEU A 385 42.47 3.23 2.25
C LEU A 385 42.34 1.72 2.45
N ALA A 386 43.08 1.18 3.42
CA ALA A 386 42.81 -0.16 3.96
C ALA A 386 41.92 -0.03 5.21
N LYS A 387 40.88 -0.87 5.32
CA LYS A 387 39.90 -0.79 6.42
C LYS A 387 39.79 -2.12 7.14
N GLY A 388 39.99 -2.09 8.44
CA GLY A 388 39.77 -3.21 9.36
C GLY A 388 38.68 -2.90 10.37
N SER A 389 38.05 -3.94 10.90
CA SER A 389 37.06 -3.86 11.96
C SER A 389 37.13 -5.12 12.81
N ILE A 390 37.38 -4.94 14.11
CA ILE A 390 37.43 -6.04 15.09
C ILE A 390 36.27 -5.86 16.08
N LEU A 391 35.52 -6.92 16.31
CA LEU A 391 34.48 -6.98 17.34
C LEU A 391 35.13 -7.12 18.72
N VAL A 392 35.07 -6.04 19.50
CA VAL A 392 35.61 -6.02 20.88
C VAL A 392 34.59 -6.61 21.86
N SER A 393 33.31 -6.33 21.65
CA SER A 393 32.22 -6.90 22.44
C SER A 393 30.96 -7.06 21.59
N PRO A 394 30.35 -8.26 21.54
CA PRO A 394 29.22 -8.51 20.67
C PRO A 394 27.95 -7.76 21.08
N GLY A 395 27.77 -7.44 22.37
CA GLY A 395 26.55 -6.80 22.86
C GLY A 395 25.30 -7.52 22.39
N PHE A 396 24.34 -6.80 21.81
CA PHE A 396 23.10 -7.36 21.27
C PHE A 396 23.31 -8.33 20.08
N MET A 397 24.48 -8.32 19.42
CA MET A 397 24.76 -9.18 18.27
C MET A 397 24.91 -10.66 18.63
N VAL A 398 25.02 -11.01 19.93
CA VAL A 398 24.95 -12.41 20.40
C VAL A 398 23.67 -13.12 19.94
N ILE A 399 22.61 -12.36 19.67
CA ILE A 399 21.30 -12.86 19.22
C ILE A 399 21.22 -13.05 17.68
N SER A 400 22.12 -12.43 16.91
CA SER A 400 22.13 -12.51 15.44
C SER A 400 23.32 -13.30 14.86
N GLY A 401 24.41 -13.48 15.61
CA GLY A 401 25.58 -14.27 15.18
C GLY A 401 26.31 -13.68 13.96
N SER A 402 26.19 -12.37 13.72
CA SER A 402 26.51 -11.73 12.42
C SER A 402 27.77 -10.87 12.41
N ALA A 403 28.76 -11.16 13.25
CA ALA A 403 30.00 -10.39 13.26
C ALA A 403 31.14 -11.25 12.70
N GLU A 404 31.56 -10.94 11.47
CA GLU A 404 32.83 -11.39 10.92
C GLU A 404 33.85 -10.26 11.13
N ASP A 405 35.01 -10.60 11.70
CA ASP A 405 36.11 -9.66 11.86
C ASP A 405 36.82 -9.47 10.51
N ALA A 406 37.14 -8.23 10.19
CA ALA A 406 38.05 -7.88 9.10
C ALA A 406 39.35 -7.38 9.73
N VAL A 407 40.28 -8.30 9.98
CA VAL A 407 41.53 -8.01 10.70
C VAL A 407 42.57 -7.47 9.72
N LEU A 408 43.14 -6.31 10.03
CA LEU A 408 44.36 -5.82 9.39
C LEU A 408 45.58 -6.26 10.22
N PRO A 409 46.73 -6.54 9.59
CA PRO A 409 47.98 -6.74 10.32
C PRO A 409 48.37 -5.48 11.10
N SER A 410 49.34 -5.61 12.01
CA SER A 410 49.96 -4.44 12.64
C SER A 410 50.73 -3.67 11.58
N ILE A 411 50.41 -2.39 11.39
CA ILE A 411 50.95 -1.54 10.33
C ILE A 411 51.40 -0.23 10.99
N ASP A 412 52.69 0.07 10.91
CA ASP A 412 53.29 1.25 11.54
C ASP A 412 53.34 2.44 10.56
N GLU A 413 53.25 3.66 11.10
CA GLU A 413 53.39 4.87 10.28
C GLU A 413 54.80 5.00 9.72
N GLY A 414 54.89 5.42 8.45
CA GLY A 414 56.16 5.53 7.72
C GLY A 414 56.62 4.23 7.07
N GLU A 415 55.98 3.08 7.37
CA GLU A 415 56.29 1.81 6.71
C GLU A 415 55.99 1.88 5.20
N ILE A 416 56.85 1.25 4.40
CA ILE A 416 56.74 1.21 2.94
C ILE A 416 56.41 -0.22 2.53
N TYR A 417 55.41 -0.36 1.67
CA TYR A 417 54.97 -1.63 1.13
C TYR A 417 55.15 -1.65 -0.39
N ASP A 418 55.76 -2.73 -0.89
CA ASP A 418 55.73 -3.05 -2.32
C ASP A 418 54.33 -3.51 -2.72
N VAL A 419 53.87 -3.03 -3.88
CA VAL A 419 52.60 -3.47 -4.45
C VAL A 419 52.80 -4.80 -5.18
N ILE A 420 52.17 -5.84 -4.65
CA ILE A 420 52.21 -7.19 -5.23
C ILE A 420 51.40 -7.23 -6.53
N GLU A 421 50.22 -6.61 -6.50
CA GLU A 421 49.31 -6.56 -7.64
C GLU A 421 48.45 -5.29 -7.57
N GLY A 422 48.37 -4.56 -8.68
CA GLY A 422 47.43 -3.49 -8.86
C GLY A 422 46.29 -3.91 -9.79
N VAL A 423 45.05 -3.71 -9.35
CA VAL A 423 43.85 -4.12 -10.07
C VAL A 423 43.00 -2.89 -10.38
N VAL A 424 42.81 -2.61 -11.67
CA VAL A 424 41.80 -1.63 -12.09
C VAL A 424 40.41 -2.21 -11.84
N GLN A 425 39.60 -1.49 -11.07
CA GLN A 425 38.22 -1.87 -10.80
C GLN A 425 37.30 -1.20 -11.82
N ASP A 426 36.99 -1.90 -12.90
CA ASP A 426 35.97 -1.50 -13.87
C ASP A 426 34.56 -1.73 -13.27
N LYS A 427 33.91 -0.64 -12.86
CA LYS A 427 32.58 -0.65 -12.23
C LYS A 427 31.56 0.06 -13.13
N LYS A 428 30.28 -0.15 -12.85
CA LYS A 428 29.17 0.42 -13.61
C LYS A 428 28.14 1.02 -12.67
N THR A 429 27.70 2.24 -12.96
CA THR A 429 26.65 2.90 -12.15
C THR A 429 25.36 2.06 -12.22
N LYS A 430 24.60 2.03 -11.12
CA LYS A 430 23.38 1.22 -11.02
C LYS A 430 22.16 2.12 -11.02
N ALA A 431 21.12 1.68 -11.72
CA ALA A 431 19.83 2.33 -11.70
C ALA A 431 19.28 2.38 -10.27
N PRO A 432 18.44 3.38 -9.93
CA PRO A 432 17.78 3.42 -8.64
C PRO A 432 16.94 2.15 -8.42
N SER A 433 17.14 1.50 -7.28
CA SER A 433 16.42 0.26 -6.97
C SER A 433 14.91 0.48 -6.97
N LEU A 434 14.18 -0.35 -7.70
CA LEU A 434 12.73 -0.40 -7.63
C LEU A 434 12.27 -0.75 -6.21
N PHE A 435 11.12 -0.19 -5.82
CA PHE A 435 10.51 -0.49 -4.54
C PHE A 435 10.06 -1.95 -4.46
N ASP A 436 10.29 -2.57 -3.33
CA ASP A 436 9.44 -3.63 -2.79
C ASP A 436 8.53 -3.02 -1.71
N GLU A 437 7.63 -3.80 -1.11
CA GLU A 437 6.72 -3.25 -0.09
C GLU A 437 7.48 -2.71 1.12
N ALA A 438 8.61 -3.29 1.52
CA ALA A 438 9.39 -2.83 2.66
C ALA A 438 10.05 -1.46 2.39
N SER A 439 10.74 -1.34 1.25
CA SER A 439 11.38 -0.08 0.86
C SER A 439 10.38 1.01 0.54
N LEU A 440 9.18 0.67 0.03
CA LEU A 440 8.09 1.62 -0.12
C LEU A 440 7.62 2.14 1.24
N LEU A 441 7.37 1.28 2.21
CA LEU A 441 6.95 1.68 3.56
C LEU A 441 7.97 2.61 4.23
N GLY A 442 9.25 2.26 4.14
CA GLY A 442 10.32 3.11 4.69
C GLY A 442 10.33 4.50 4.05
N GLU A 443 10.03 4.60 2.75
CA GLU A 443 9.94 5.87 2.05
C GLU A 443 8.68 6.66 2.41
N LEU A 444 7.53 6.01 2.54
CA LEU A 444 6.28 6.66 2.97
C LEU A 444 6.39 7.24 4.38
N GLU A 445 6.99 6.48 5.30
CA GLU A 445 7.29 6.94 6.65
C GLU A 445 8.29 8.11 6.64
N ARG A 446 9.34 8.05 5.82
CA ARG A 446 10.32 9.14 5.68
C ARG A 446 9.66 10.43 5.17
N LEU A 447 8.74 10.31 4.23
CA LEU A 447 8.01 11.43 3.63
C LEU A 447 6.80 11.91 4.44
N GLY A 448 6.42 11.22 5.52
CA GLY A 448 5.23 11.55 6.32
C GLY A 448 3.90 11.25 5.61
N ILE A 449 3.90 10.41 4.57
CA ILE A 449 2.73 10.10 3.75
C ILE A 449 1.95 8.94 4.35
N GLY A 450 0.74 9.21 4.82
CA GLY A 450 -0.11 8.23 5.48
C GLY A 450 0.34 7.91 6.91
N ARG A 451 -0.33 6.94 7.52
CA ARG A 451 -0.11 6.49 8.91
C ARG A 451 -0.19 4.95 8.99
N PRO A 452 0.29 4.31 10.09
CA PRO A 452 0.24 2.85 10.31
C PRO A 452 -1.05 2.14 9.88
N ALA A 453 -2.21 2.71 10.19
CA ALA A 453 -3.51 2.14 9.86
C ALA A 453 -3.83 2.13 8.35
N THR A 454 -3.07 2.85 7.53
CA THR A 454 -3.46 3.23 6.16
C THR A 454 -2.61 2.61 5.07
N TRP A 455 -1.35 2.25 5.36
CA TRP A 455 -0.41 1.80 4.33
C TRP A 455 -0.81 0.46 3.69
N ALA A 456 -0.97 -0.60 4.49
CA ALA A 456 -1.31 -1.93 3.96
C ALA A 456 -2.66 -1.93 3.21
N PRO A 457 -3.75 -1.32 3.73
CA PRO A 457 -4.99 -1.19 2.97
C PRO A 457 -4.82 -0.40 1.66
N THR A 458 -4.02 0.67 1.66
CA THR A 458 -3.82 1.47 0.44
C THR A 458 -3.04 0.71 -0.62
N ILE A 459 -1.94 0.04 -0.24
CA ILE A 459 -1.14 -0.81 -1.14
C ILE A 459 -2.03 -1.93 -1.74
N LYS A 460 -2.89 -2.55 -0.93
CA LYS A 460 -3.86 -3.55 -1.41
C LYS A 460 -4.82 -2.94 -2.44
N ASN A 461 -5.40 -1.79 -2.13
CA ASN A 461 -6.39 -1.14 -3.01
C ASN A 461 -5.81 -0.75 -4.37
N ILE A 462 -4.60 -0.19 -4.42
CA ILE A 462 -3.97 0.22 -5.70
C ILE A 462 -3.53 -0.97 -6.55
N LYS A 463 -3.21 -2.13 -5.94
CA LYS A 463 -3.02 -3.39 -6.67
C LYS A 463 -4.32 -3.92 -7.24
N GLN A 464 -5.40 -3.95 -6.44
CA GLN A 464 -6.71 -4.42 -6.87
C GLN A 464 -7.31 -3.58 -7.99
N ARG A 465 -7.00 -2.28 -8.02
CA ARG A 465 -7.35 -1.34 -9.09
C ARG A 465 -6.43 -1.41 -10.30
N GLU A 466 -5.48 -2.33 -10.28
CA GLU A 466 -4.49 -2.54 -11.35
C GLU A 466 -3.69 -1.27 -11.68
N TYR A 467 -3.40 -0.40 -10.70
CA TYR A 467 -2.48 0.74 -10.90
C TYR A 467 -1.02 0.32 -10.78
N ILE A 468 -0.76 -0.70 -9.97
CA ILE A 468 0.57 -1.30 -9.81
C ILE A 468 0.46 -2.81 -9.89
N LYS A 469 1.57 -3.46 -10.20
CA LYS A 469 1.72 -4.92 -10.12
C LYS A 469 3.02 -5.28 -9.42
N VAL A 470 3.09 -6.52 -8.93
CA VAL A 470 4.32 -7.10 -8.42
C VAL A 470 5.01 -7.84 -9.55
N ASP A 471 6.24 -7.45 -9.87
CA ASP A 471 7.13 -8.13 -10.81
C ASP A 471 8.45 -8.45 -10.10
N LYS A 472 8.82 -9.74 -10.01
CA LYS A 472 10.02 -10.21 -9.28
C LYS A 472 10.19 -9.59 -7.89
N LYS A 473 9.11 -9.59 -7.09
CA LYS A 473 9.01 -8.95 -5.75
C LYS A 473 9.15 -7.42 -5.73
N LYS A 474 9.22 -6.77 -6.89
CA LYS A 474 9.26 -5.31 -7.04
C LYS A 474 7.90 -4.77 -7.47
N LEU A 475 7.58 -3.58 -7.01
CA LEU A 475 6.37 -2.84 -7.35
C LEU A 475 6.67 -2.01 -8.59
N VAL A 476 5.90 -2.22 -9.65
CA VAL A 476 6.00 -1.46 -10.89
C VAL A 476 4.63 -0.90 -11.28
N PRO A 477 4.56 0.31 -11.87
CA PRO A 477 3.31 0.85 -12.36
C PRO A 477 2.79 0.01 -13.54
N THR A 478 1.47 -0.03 -13.70
CA THR A 478 0.83 -0.49 -14.94
C THR A 478 0.59 0.70 -15.87
N GLU A 479 0.15 0.46 -17.11
CA GLU A 479 -0.26 1.56 -17.99
C GLU A 479 -1.40 2.38 -17.36
N THR A 480 -2.39 1.73 -16.74
CA THR A 480 -3.47 2.41 -16.02
C THR A 480 -2.93 3.28 -14.87
N GLY A 481 -1.93 2.81 -14.14
CA GLY A 481 -1.26 3.58 -13.09
C GLY A 481 -0.50 4.79 -13.64
N MET A 482 0.17 4.64 -14.78
CA MET A 482 0.86 5.74 -15.47
C MET A 482 -0.14 6.79 -15.99
N VAL A 483 -1.27 6.36 -16.54
CA VAL A 483 -2.36 7.26 -16.94
C VAL A 483 -2.92 8.00 -15.74
N LEU A 484 -3.19 7.32 -14.62
CA LEU A 484 -3.64 7.97 -13.39
C LEU A 484 -2.65 9.02 -12.92
N ARG A 485 -1.34 8.67 -12.87
CA ARG A 485 -0.27 9.60 -12.48
C ARG A 485 -0.31 10.85 -13.34
N ARG A 486 -0.22 10.72 -14.67
CA ARG A 486 -0.22 11.85 -15.62
C ARG A 486 -1.48 12.71 -15.52
N SER A 487 -2.65 12.08 -15.31
CA SER A 487 -3.94 12.78 -15.24
C SER A 487 -4.12 13.62 -13.98
N LEU A 488 -3.26 13.42 -12.99
CA LEU A 488 -3.29 14.13 -11.71
C LEU A 488 -2.06 15.05 -11.56
N ASP A 489 -1.21 15.17 -12.58
CA ASP A 489 -0.11 16.13 -12.56
C ASP A 489 -0.67 17.55 -12.31
N GLY A 490 0.00 18.32 -11.44
CA GLY A 490 -0.42 19.67 -11.07
C GLY A 490 -1.45 19.75 -9.93
N PHE A 491 -2.05 18.63 -9.50
CA PHE A 491 -2.91 18.64 -8.31
C PHE A 491 -2.10 18.81 -7.03
N GLY A 492 -2.52 19.69 -6.12
CA GLY A 492 -1.82 19.95 -4.85
C GLY A 492 -1.64 18.69 -3.99
N PHE A 493 -2.65 17.81 -3.96
CA PHE A 493 -2.53 16.53 -3.23
C PHE A 493 -1.56 15.53 -3.86
N MET A 494 -1.09 15.78 -5.08
CA MET A 494 -0.03 14.99 -5.70
C MET A 494 1.37 15.45 -5.26
N GLU A 495 1.51 16.54 -4.51
CA GLU A 495 2.79 16.95 -3.93
C GLU A 495 3.04 16.27 -2.58
N TYR A 496 4.26 15.73 -2.39
CA TYR A 496 4.63 14.99 -1.18
C TYR A 496 4.46 15.84 0.08
N GLY A 497 4.91 17.11 0.03
CA GLY A 497 4.83 18.06 1.14
C GLY A 497 3.39 18.35 1.56
N PHE A 498 2.50 18.63 0.60
CA PHE A 498 1.09 18.89 0.86
C PHE A 498 0.41 17.68 1.53
N THR A 499 0.62 16.47 1.00
CA THR A 499 0.00 15.27 1.58
C THR A 499 0.48 15.00 3.00
N ALA A 500 1.77 15.24 3.29
CA ALA A 500 2.34 15.12 4.62
C ALA A 500 1.75 16.18 5.58
N GLU A 501 1.64 17.43 5.13
CA GLU A 501 1.06 18.53 5.90
C GLU A 501 -0.39 18.24 6.31
N ILE A 502 -1.21 17.70 5.41
CA ILE A 502 -2.60 17.31 5.75
C ILE A 502 -2.64 16.20 6.82
N GLU A 503 -1.69 15.26 6.82
CA GLU A 503 -1.62 14.28 7.92
C GLU A 503 -1.20 14.95 9.24
N ASP A 504 -0.24 15.87 9.21
CA ASP A 504 0.17 16.65 10.40
C ASP A 504 -0.96 17.55 10.92
N GLN A 505 -1.79 18.12 10.05
CA GLN A 505 -2.98 18.87 10.44
C GLN A 505 -4.04 17.96 11.09
N MET A 506 -4.28 16.76 10.57
CA MET A 506 -5.18 15.81 11.23
C MET A 506 -4.66 15.39 12.61
N ASP A 507 -3.34 15.30 12.78
CA ASP A 507 -2.72 15.07 14.10
C ASP A 507 -2.90 16.31 15.00
N ALA A 508 -2.81 17.53 14.47
CA ALA A 508 -3.14 18.76 15.20
C ALA A 508 -4.62 18.81 15.63
N VAL A 509 -5.56 18.38 14.77
CA VAL A 509 -6.98 18.23 15.13
C VAL A 509 -7.14 17.25 16.28
N SER A 510 -6.45 16.10 16.23
CA SER A 510 -6.54 15.08 17.28
C SER A 510 -6.07 15.58 18.66
N SER A 511 -5.13 16.51 18.68
CA SER A 511 -4.58 17.12 19.89
C SER A 511 -5.29 18.41 20.31
N GLY A 512 -6.27 18.88 19.53
CA GLY A 512 -7.05 20.10 19.79
C GLY A 512 -6.37 21.40 19.38
N HIS A 513 -5.31 21.35 18.57
CA HIS A 513 -4.57 22.52 18.08
C HIS A 513 -5.04 23.02 16.71
N ASP A 514 -5.97 22.32 16.05
CA ASP A 514 -6.64 22.76 14.82
C ASP A 514 -8.09 22.24 14.79
N SER A 515 -8.89 22.71 13.84
CA SER A 515 -10.30 22.31 13.67
C SER A 515 -10.51 21.38 12.47
N TYR A 516 -11.49 20.49 12.63
CA TYR A 516 -12.02 19.64 11.57
C TYR A 516 -12.35 20.43 10.30
N GLN A 517 -13.04 21.56 10.45
CA GLN A 517 -13.53 22.38 9.35
C GLN A 517 -12.39 23.02 8.55
N ASN A 518 -11.35 23.52 9.23
CA ASN A 518 -10.19 24.12 8.57
C ASN A 518 -9.48 23.08 7.68
N CYS A 519 -9.18 21.91 8.25
CA CYS A 519 -8.49 20.83 7.56
C CYS A 519 -9.25 20.39 6.30
N VAL A 520 -10.58 20.22 6.39
CA VAL A 520 -11.41 19.86 5.24
C VAL A 520 -11.49 20.99 4.20
N THR A 521 -11.67 22.23 4.66
CA THR A 521 -11.81 23.41 3.78
C THR A 521 -10.56 23.64 2.93
N GLN A 522 -9.37 23.55 3.53
CA GLN A 522 -8.10 23.71 2.83
C GLN A 522 -7.95 22.71 1.67
N VAL A 523 -8.25 21.44 1.93
CA VAL A 523 -8.16 20.40 0.88
C VAL A 523 -9.22 20.63 -0.19
N PHE A 524 -10.45 20.96 0.20
CA PHE A 524 -11.52 21.23 -0.75
C PHE A 524 -11.17 22.38 -1.71
N GLN A 525 -10.72 23.51 -1.18
CA GLN A 525 -10.33 24.68 -1.99
C GLN A 525 -9.21 24.34 -2.97
N SER A 526 -8.20 23.59 -2.52
CA SER A 526 -7.10 23.10 -3.36
C SER A 526 -7.65 22.23 -4.51
N VAL A 527 -8.49 21.23 -4.19
CA VAL A 527 -9.08 20.34 -5.19
C VAL A 527 -9.97 21.07 -6.20
N VAL A 528 -10.80 22.01 -5.76
CA VAL A 528 -11.67 22.80 -6.64
C VAL A 528 -10.84 23.66 -7.60
N LYS A 529 -9.81 24.34 -7.08
CA LYS A 529 -8.88 25.13 -7.89
C LYS A 529 -8.21 24.26 -8.96
N ASP A 530 -7.73 23.09 -8.57
CA ASP A 530 -7.05 22.18 -9.48
C ASP A 530 -8.00 21.63 -10.54
N LEU A 531 -9.22 21.22 -10.16
CA LEU A 531 -10.24 20.74 -11.10
C LEU A 531 -10.63 21.82 -12.11
N SER A 532 -10.79 23.06 -11.65
CA SER A 532 -11.11 24.20 -12.52
C SER A 532 -9.98 24.43 -13.53
N SER A 533 -8.73 24.40 -13.06
CA SER A 533 -7.54 24.64 -13.89
C SER A 533 -7.27 23.52 -14.91
N HIS A 534 -7.46 22.25 -14.52
CA HIS A 534 -7.12 21.09 -15.35
C HIS A 534 -8.26 20.58 -16.23
N PHE A 535 -9.51 20.80 -15.82
CA PHE A 535 -10.68 20.22 -16.48
C PHE A 535 -11.78 21.24 -16.81
N GLY A 536 -11.52 22.55 -16.64
CA GLY A 536 -12.46 23.60 -17.00
C GLY A 536 -13.78 23.52 -16.22
N TYR A 537 -13.70 23.11 -14.96
CA TYR A 537 -14.90 22.99 -14.13
C TYR A 537 -15.49 24.38 -13.86
N ALA A 538 -16.75 24.60 -14.27
CA ALA A 538 -17.41 25.91 -14.21
C ALA A 538 -18.36 26.07 -13.00
N GLY A 539 -18.54 25.03 -12.19
CA GLY A 539 -19.44 25.06 -11.04
C GLY A 539 -18.89 25.84 -9.84
N GLU A 540 -19.79 26.48 -9.09
CA GLU A 540 -19.48 27.12 -7.81
C GLU A 540 -19.47 26.09 -6.67
N GLY A 541 -18.88 26.42 -5.52
CA GLY A 541 -18.51 25.44 -4.46
C GLY A 541 -19.55 24.35 -4.14
N GLU A 542 -20.84 24.67 -4.06
CA GLU A 542 -21.92 23.71 -3.76
C GLU A 542 -22.17 22.71 -4.90
N ASP A 543 -21.87 23.06 -6.16
CA ASP A 543 -22.06 22.19 -7.32
C ASP A 543 -21.22 20.91 -7.23
N PHE A 544 -20.08 20.97 -6.53
CA PHE A 544 -19.23 19.81 -6.25
C PHE A 544 -19.89 18.79 -5.31
N PHE A 545 -21.02 19.10 -4.70
CA PHE A 545 -21.78 18.22 -3.81
C PHE A 545 -22.98 17.57 -4.51
N LEU A 546 -23.38 18.08 -5.67
CA LEU A 546 -24.38 17.44 -6.53
C LEU A 546 -23.90 16.05 -6.96
N PRO A 547 -24.80 15.10 -7.26
CA PRO A 547 -24.44 13.83 -7.89
C PRO A 547 -23.57 14.04 -9.15
N PRO A 548 -22.55 13.18 -9.42
CA PRO A 548 -21.66 13.36 -10.56
C PRO A 548 -22.32 13.44 -11.94
N LYS A 549 -23.57 12.99 -12.08
CA LYS A 549 -24.37 13.08 -13.31
C LYS A 549 -25.07 14.43 -13.47
N GLU A 550 -25.32 15.14 -12.37
CA GLU A 550 -26.02 16.43 -12.36
C GLU A 550 -25.05 17.59 -12.55
N ARG A 551 -23.81 17.37 -12.16
CA ARG A 551 -22.63 18.21 -12.34
C ARG A 551 -22.32 18.53 -13.81
N ASP A 552 -22.25 19.81 -14.14
CA ASP A 552 -21.75 20.27 -15.44
C ASP A 552 -20.21 20.38 -15.47
N TYR A 553 -19.64 20.37 -16.67
CA TYR A 553 -18.20 20.43 -16.92
C TYR A 553 -17.94 20.97 -18.31
N GLN A 554 -16.73 21.46 -18.61
CA GLN A 554 -16.44 21.95 -19.96
C GLN A 554 -16.40 20.81 -20.99
N ALA A 555 -17.14 20.96 -22.08
CA ALA A 555 -17.14 19.99 -23.17
C ALA A 555 -15.76 19.92 -23.84
N SER A 556 -15.26 18.71 -24.07
CA SER A 556 -14.02 18.54 -24.84
C SER A 556 -14.24 18.86 -26.33
N GLU A 557 -13.18 19.31 -27.01
CA GLU A 557 -13.22 19.54 -28.47
C GLU A 557 -13.72 18.30 -29.23
N LYS A 558 -13.33 17.12 -28.76
CA LYS A 558 -13.78 15.84 -29.32
C LYS A 558 -15.28 15.61 -29.15
N GLN A 559 -15.84 15.89 -27.96
CA GLN A 559 -17.28 15.78 -27.74
C GLN A 559 -18.05 16.74 -28.65
N VAL A 560 -17.61 17.99 -28.72
CA VAL A 560 -18.21 19.00 -29.59
C VAL A 560 -18.12 18.58 -31.06
N ALA A 561 -16.98 18.06 -31.51
CA ALA A 561 -16.81 17.57 -32.88
C ALA A 561 -17.73 16.38 -33.19
N VAL A 562 -17.90 15.44 -32.25
CA VAL A 562 -18.82 14.31 -32.41
C VAL A 562 -20.27 14.78 -32.44
N ALA A 563 -20.65 15.75 -31.60
CA ALA A 563 -22.01 16.30 -31.58
C ALA A 563 -22.33 17.04 -32.89
N LYS A 564 -21.40 17.86 -33.39
CA LYS A 564 -21.52 18.51 -34.70
C LYS A 564 -21.69 17.51 -35.83
N LYS A 565 -20.86 16.46 -35.87
CA LYS A 565 -20.97 15.40 -36.87
C LYS A 565 -22.30 14.63 -36.76
N MET A 566 -22.75 14.37 -35.53
CA MET A 566 -24.00 13.66 -35.28
C MET A 566 -25.21 14.47 -35.73
N ALA A 567 -25.22 15.78 -35.44
CA ALA A 567 -26.24 16.70 -35.88
C ALA A 567 -26.33 16.76 -37.42
N ASP A 568 -25.17 16.91 -38.08
CA ASP A 568 -25.06 16.96 -39.55
C ASP A 568 -25.62 15.68 -40.21
N VAL A 569 -25.19 14.50 -39.76
CA VAL A 569 -25.67 13.20 -40.30
C VAL A 569 -27.17 12.99 -40.10
N LEU A 570 -27.73 13.52 -39.01
CA LEU A 570 -29.15 13.38 -38.68
C LEU A 570 -30.00 14.54 -39.21
N GLY A 571 -29.40 15.57 -39.82
CA GLY A 571 -30.11 16.78 -40.24
C GLY A 571 -30.73 17.56 -39.09
N LEU A 572 -30.12 17.54 -37.90
CA LEU A 572 -30.59 18.23 -36.71
C LEU A 572 -29.88 19.59 -36.55
N GLU A 573 -30.60 20.60 -36.06
CA GLU A 573 -29.97 21.81 -35.54
C GLU A 573 -29.32 21.54 -34.18
N LEU A 574 -28.09 22.00 -34.00
CA LEU A 574 -27.32 21.82 -32.77
C LEU A 574 -27.51 23.02 -31.82
N ASP A 575 -28.74 23.20 -31.34
CA ASP A 575 -29.12 24.27 -30.40
C ASP A 575 -28.93 23.83 -28.94
N ILE A 576 -27.65 23.71 -28.55
CA ILE A 576 -27.24 23.37 -27.19
C ILE A 576 -26.04 24.23 -26.81
N ASP A 577 -25.84 24.47 -25.51
CA ASP A 577 -24.60 25.08 -25.02
C ASP A 577 -23.42 24.13 -25.26
N LEU A 578 -22.60 24.45 -26.27
CA LEU A 578 -21.41 23.67 -26.64
C LEU A 578 -20.26 23.79 -25.64
N THR A 579 -20.35 24.71 -24.68
CA THR A 579 -19.41 24.78 -23.55
C THR A 579 -19.80 23.81 -22.44
N SER A 580 -21.10 23.49 -22.31
CA SER A 580 -21.64 22.52 -21.37
C SER A 580 -21.43 21.08 -21.85
N GLY A 581 -20.47 20.39 -21.24
CA GLY A 581 -20.20 18.98 -21.47
C GLY A 581 -21.40 18.09 -21.11
N LYS A 582 -22.22 18.50 -20.14
CA LYS A 582 -23.49 17.83 -19.82
C LYS A 582 -24.50 17.99 -20.96
N ALA A 583 -24.71 19.19 -21.48
CA ALA A 583 -25.62 19.43 -22.60
C ALA A 583 -25.18 18.68 -23.86
N VAL A 584 -23.88 18.73 -24.18
CA VAL A 584 -23.29 17.99 -25.31
C VAL A 584 -23.46 16.48 -25.13
N SER A 585 -23.24 15.94 -23.94
CA SER A 585 -23.41 14.51 -23.68
C SER A 585 -24.87 14.07 -23.76
N ALA A 586 -25.81 14.87 -23.22
CA ALA A 586 -27.23 14.59 -23.31
C ALA A 586 -27.72 14.57 -24.77
N PHE A 587 -27.24 15.52 -25.60
CA PHE A 587 -27.51 15.51 -27.04
C PHE A 587 -26.98 14.25 -27.72
N LEU A 588 -25.74 13.86 -27.41
CA LEU A 588 -25.13 12.65 -27.97
C LEU A 588 -25.89 11.38 -27.57
N GLU A 589 -26.29 11.24 -26.30
CA GLU A 589 -27.02 10.07 -25.81
C GLU A 589 -28.42 9.97 -26.41
N ALA A 590 -29.17 11.08 -26.47
CA ALA A 590 -30.51 11.12 -27.04
C ALA A 590 -30.53 10.71 -28.52
N ASN A 591 -29.45 11.04 -29.25
CA ASN A 591 -29.36 10.82 -30.70
C ASN A 591 -28.51 9.60 -31.09
N ALA A 592 -27.88 8.92 -30.15
CA ALA A 592 -26.94 7.82 -30.42
C ALA A 592 -27.58 6.68 -31.24
N THR A 593 -28.81 6.30 -30.92
CA THR A 593 -29.53 5.21 -31.61
C THR A 593 -29.88 5.57 -33.05
N ALA A 594 -30.41 6.78 -33.26
CA ALA A 594 -30.72 7.30 -34.59
C ALA A 594 -29.44 7.41 -35.43
N TYR A 595 -28.39 7.98 -34.85
CA TYR A 595 -27.09 8.15 -35.52
C TYR A 595 -26.47 6.80 -35.91
N LYS A 596 -26.50 5.78 -35.04
CA LYS A 596 -26.01 4.44 -35.42
C LYS A 596 -26.86 3.77 -36.50
N SER A 597 -28.16 4.07 -36.53
CA SER A 597 -29.11 3.47 -37.48
C SER A 597 -29.01 4.07 -38.88
N SER A 598 -28.48 5.30 -39.03
CA SER A 598 -28.31 5.95 -40.34
C SER A 598 -27.18 5.36 -41.18
N PHE A 599 -26.29 4.56 -40.58
CA PHE A 599 -25.22 3.88 -41.29
C PHE A 599 -25.67 2.54 -41.86
N LYS A 600 -25.29 2.28 -43.11
CA LYS A 600 -25.40 0.95 -43.72
C LYS A 600 -24.38 -0.01 -43.10
N PRO A 601 -24.70 -1.31 -42.99
CA PRO A 601 -23.73 -2.33 -42.57
C PRO A 601 -22.47 -2.31 -43.44
N SER A 602 -21.31 -2.53 -42.82
CA SER A 602 -20.06 -2.75 -43.57
C SER A 602 -20.03 -4.12 -44.23
N ASP A 603 -19.24 -4.29 -45.29
CA ASP A 603 -19.07 -5.58 -45.99
C ASP A 603 -18.67 -6.70 -45.02
N LYS A 604 -17.78 -6.42 -44.05
CA LYS A 604 -17.38 -7.39 -43.02
C LYS A 604 -18.52 -7.80 -42.09
N GLN A 605 -19.39 -6.85 -41.73
CA GLN A 605 -20.57 -7.15 -40.91
C GLN A 605 -21.56 -8.02 -41.70
N LEU A 606 -21.78 -7.71 -42.98
CA LEU A 606 -22.64 -8.49 -43.86
C LEU A 606 -22.10 -9.91 -44.07
N GLU A 607 -20.82 -10.06 -44.38
CA GLU A 607 -20.15 -11.35 -44.55
C GLU A 607 -20.25 -12.21 -43.28
N TYR A 608 -20.01 -11.60 -42.10
CA TYR A 608 -20.14 -12.30 -40.83
C TYR A 608 -21.59 -12.73 -40.54
N ALA A 609 -22.56 -11.85 -40.78
CA ALA A 609 -23.97 -12.16 -40.60
C ALA A 609 -24.43 -13.26 -41.57
N GLN A 610 -24.00 -13.22 -42.83
CA GLN A 610 -24.30 -14.23 -43.84
C GLN A 610 -23.76 -15.61 -43.43
N GLY A 611 -22.54 -15.67 -42.90
CA GLY A 611 -21.98 -16.91 -42.37
C GLY A 611 -22.78 -17.48 -41.19
N LEU A 612 -23.29 -16.63 -40.30
CA LEU A 612 -24.18 -17.04 -39.20
C LEU A 612 -25.54 -17.53 -39.73
N ALA A 613 -26.12 -16.81 -40.68
CA ALA A 613 -27.40 -17.12 -41.30
C ALA A 613 -27.37 -18.49 -41.98
N LEU A 614 -26.31 -18.77 -42.74
CA LEU A 614 -26.06 -20.06 -43.38
C LEU A 614 -25.91 -21.20 -42.35
N THR A 615 -25.16 -20.96 -41.27
CA THR A 615 -24.96 -21.95 -40.19
C THR A 615 -26.27 -22.33 -39.51
N LEU A 616 -27.17 -21.36 -39.35
CA LEU A 616 -28.42 -21.52 -38.61
C LEU A 616 -29.61 -21.94 -39.46
N GLY A 617 -29.50 -21.84 -40.79
CA GLY A 617 -30.60 -22.07 -41.73
C GLY A 617 -31.67 -20.97 -41.70
N VAL A 618 -31.27 -19.74 -41.39
CA VAL A 618 -32.17 -18.56 -41.28
C VAL A 618 -31.78 -17.50 -42.30
N THR A 619 -32.69 -16.60 -42.64
CA THR A 619 -32.42 -15.47 -43.55
C THR A 619 -32.22 -14.17 -42.78
N ILE A 620 -31.42 -13.26 -43.36
CA ILE A 620 -31.23 -11.91 -42.82
C ILE A 620 -32.36 -11.04 -43.35
N GLY A 621 -33.09 -10.35 -42.47
CA GLY A 621 -34.19 -9.47 -42.85
C GLY A 621 -33.72 -8.27 -43.67
N PRO A 622 -34.52 -7.75 -44.61
CA PRO A 622 -34.15 -6.62 -45.46
C PRO A 622 -33.88 -5.33 -44.66
N ASP A 623 -34.54 -5.15 -43.53
CA ASP A 623 -34.31 -4.01 -42.64
C ASP A 623 -32.96 -4.06 -41.92
N MET A 624 -32.40 -5.26 -41.71
CA MET A 624 -31.05 -5.48 -41.18
C MET A 624 -29.97 -5.18 -42.23
N LEU A 625 -30.27 -5.39 -43.52
CA LEU A 625 -29.35 -5.05 -44.61
C LEU A 625 -29.22 -3.53 -44.80
N SER A 626 -30.22 -2.76 -44.38
CA SER A 626 -30.21 -1.29 -44.46
C SER A 626 -29.66 -0.59 -43.22
N SER A 627 -29.44 -1.29 -42.10
CA SER A 627 -29.03 -0.68 -40.83
C SER A 627 -27.95 -1.48 -40.13
N ALA A 628 -26.77 -0.88 -39.95
CA ALA A 628 -25.64 -1.49 -39.27
C ALA A 628 -25.98 -1.90 -37.83
N LEU A 629 -26.80 -1.11 -37.13
CA LEU A 629 -27.22 -1.40 -35.75
C LEU A 629 -28.10 -2.66 -35.69
N LYS A 630 -29.13 -2.73 -36.53
CA LYS A 630 -30.04 -3.89 -36.58
C LYS A 630 -29.32 -5.17 -36.94
N LEU A 631 -28.36 -5.11 -37.87
CA LEU A 631 -27.55 -6.26 -38.23
C LEU A 631 -26.65 -6.71 -37.07
N SER A 632 -26.06 -5.78 -36.33
CA SER A 632 -25.26 -6.09 -35.14
C SER A 632 -26.08 -6.73 -34.02
N GLU A 633 -27.28 -6.23 -33.73
CA GLU A 633 -28.18 -6.84 -32.74
C GLU A 633 -28.62 -8.25 -33.16
N TRP A 634 -28.86 -8.44 -34.46
CA TRP A 634 -29.15 -9.76 -35.01
C TRP A 634 -27.94 -10.70 -34.89
N ILE A 635 -26.73 -10.22 -35.20
CA ILE A 635 -25.49 -10.98 -35.03
C ILE A 635 -25.34 -11.44 -33.58
N ASP A 636 -25.49 -10.53 -32.60
CA ASP A 636 -25.27 -10.84 -31.20
C ASP A 636 -26.27 -11.89 -30.66
N LYS A 637 -27.54 -11.80 -31.07
CA LYS A 637 -28.58 -12.80 -30.73
C LYS A 637 -28.29 -14.18 -31.33
N ASN A 638 -27.77 -14.22 -32.56
CA ASN A 638 -27.61 -15.46 -33.31
C ASN A 638 -26.22 -16.10 -33.15
N ARG A 639 -25.23 -15.35 -32.66
CA ARG A 639 -23.85 -15.81 -32.53
C ARG A 639 -23.71 -17.02 -31.61
N GLN A 640 -24.41 -17.04 -30.47
CA GLN A 640 -24.36 -18.17 -29.54
C GLN A 640 -25.05 -19.41 -30.10
N LEU A 641 -26.20 -19.24 -30.73
CA LEU A 641 -26.95 -20.32 -31.38
C LEU A 641 -26.13 -20.94 -32.54
N ALA A 642 -25.48 -20.11 -33.34
CA ALA A 642 -24.62 -20.58 -34.43
C ALA A 642 -23.38 -21.31 -33.90
N PHE A 643 -22.81 -20.85 -32.78
CA PHE A 643 -21.69 -21.52 -32.13
C PHE A 643 -22.06 -22.93 -31.63
N ALA A 644 -23.29 -23.11 -31.14
CA ALA A 644 -23.80 -24.42 -30.70
C ALA A 644 -24.09 -25.39 -31.86
N LYS A 645 -24.29 -24.91 -33.09
CA LYS A 645 -24.53 -25.76 -34.28
C LYS A 645 -23.30 -26.02 -35.14
N ARG A 646 -22.17 -25.37 -34.86
CA ARG A 646 -20.94 -25.59 -35.62
C ARG A 646 -20.31 -26.92 -35.22
N PRO A 647 -19.73 -27.67 -36.16
CA PRO A 647 -18.87 -28.79 -35.81
C PRO A 647 -17.69 -28.27 -34.96
N PRO A 648 -17.23 -29.04 -33.96
CA PRO A 648 -16.08 -28.66 -33.17
C PRO A 648 -14.82 -28.59 -34.04
N THR A 649 -13.89 -27.71 -33.69
CA THR A 649 -12.59 -27.66 -34.36
C THR A 649 -11.79 -28.94 -34.09
N GLU A 650 -10.90 -29.34 -35.01
CA GLU A 650 -9.99 -30.49 -34.80
C GLU A 650 -9.23 -30.39 -33.46
N LYS A 651 -8.84 -29.17 -33.05
CA LYS A 651 -8.18 -28.93 -31.76
C LYS A 651 -9.09 -29.17 -30.56
N GLN A 652 -10.37 -28.77 -30.65
CA GLN A 652 -11.35 -29.08 -29.60
C GLN A 652 -11.59 -30.58 -29.53
N LEU A 653 -11.75 -31.26 -30.66
CA LEU A 653 -11.95 -32.70 -30.71
C LEU A 653 -10.75 -33.48 -30.17
N ALA A 654 -9.54 -33.12 -30.58
CA ALA A 654 -8.32 -33.73 -30.06
C ALA A 654 -8.17 -33.52 -28.53
N PHE A 655 -8.58 -32.36 -28.02
CA PHE A 655 -8.52 -32.08 -26.59
C PHE A 655 -9.61 -32.83 -25.80
N ALA A 656 -10.83 -32.90 -26.34
CA ALA A 656 -11.90 -33.68 -25.75
C ALA A 656 -11.57 -35.18 -25.74
N GLN A 657 -11.01 -35.72 -26.84
CA GLN A 657 -10.55 -37.11 -26.90
C GLN A 657 -9.46 -37.39 -25.87
N LYS A 658 -8.47 -36.50 -25.75
CA LYS A 658 -7.43 -36.61 -24.73
C LYS A 658 -8.00 -36.66 -23.31
N LEU A 659 -8.96 -35.79 -22.99
CA LEU A 659 -9.62 -35.80 -21.68
C LEU A 659 -10.44 -37.07 -21.46
N ALA A 660 -11.08 -37.59 -22.50
CA ALA A 660 -11.83 -38.85 -22.44
C ALA A 660 -10.88 -40.03 -22.11
N ASP A 661 -9.75 -40.11 -22.80
CA ASP A 661 -8.71 -41.13 -22.57
C ASP A 661 -8.12 -41.02 -21.16
N GLU A 662 -7.79 -39.81 -20.70
CA GLU A 662 -7.22 -39.55 -19.36
C GLU A 662 -8.18 -39.90 -18.22
N ASN A 663 -9.49 -39.81 -18.46
CA ASN A 663 -10.52 -40.11 -17.46
C ASN A 663 -11.18 -41.49 -17.64
N GLY A 664 -10.72 -42.30 -18.60
CA GLY A 664 -11.24 -43.65 -18.85
C GLY A 664 -12.68 -43.69 -19.33
N VAL A 665 -13.15 -42.65 -20.02
CA VAL A 665 -14.52 -42.55 -20.56
C VAL A 665 -14.50 -42.53 -22.08
N SER A 666 -15.53 -43.06 -22.73
CA SER A 666 -15.67 -42.95 -24.19
C SER A 666 -16.20 -41.56 -24.59
N LEU A 667 -15.72 -41.03 -25.71
CA LEU A 667 -16.18 -39.75 -26.23
C LEU A 667 -17.62 -39.90 -26.79
N PRO A 668 -18.62 -39.20 -26.25
CA PRO A 668 -19.99 -39.26 -26.76
C PRO A 668 -20.09 -38.88 -28.25
N SER A 669 -21.00 -39.49 -29.00
CA SER A 669 -21.11 -39.30 -30.44
C SER A 669 -21.53 -37.87 -30.84
N ASP A 670 -22.29 -37.20 -29.99
CA ASP A 670 -22.74 -35.82 -30.13
C ASP A 670 -21.64 -34.77 -29.89
N VAL A 671 -20.57 -35.13 -29.17
CA VAL A 671 -19.37 -34.29 -29.02
C VAL A 671 -18.67 -34.05 -30.36
N SER A 672 -18.80 -34.97 -31.32
CA SER A 672 -18.20 -34.84 -32.65
C SER A 672 -18.99 -33.95 -33.62
N THR A 673 -20.25 -33.66 -33.30
CA THR A 673 -21.17 -32.96 -34.22
C THR A 673 -21.49 -31.54 -33.78
N SER A 674 -21.25 -31.20 -32.50
CA SER A 674 -21.45 -29.85 -31.97
C SER A 674 -20.28 -29.35 -31.13
N SER A 675 -19.77 -28.18 -31.48
CA SER A 675 -18.81 -27.41 -30.69
C SER A 675 -19.32 -27.09 -29.28
N GLY A 676 -20.63 -26.91 -29.12
CA GLY A 676 -21.26 -26.68 -27.81
C GLY A 676 -21.11 -27.91 -26.93
N THR A 677 -21.61 -29.06 -27.40
CA THR A 677 -21.53 -30.35 -26.71
C THR A 677 -20.08 -30.76 -26.43
N CYS A 678 -19.16 -30.51 -27.37
CA CYS A 678 -17.73 -30.73 -27.19
C CYS A 678 -17.13 -29.85 -26.08
N SER A 679 -17.54 -28.59 -25.98
CA SER A 679 -17.07 -27.67 -24.93
C SER A 679 -17.64 -28.04 -23.56
N ASP A 680 -18.89 -28.49 -23.49
CA ASP A 680 -19.52 -28.94 -22.25
C ASP A 680 -18.83 -30.21 -21.72
N PHE A 681 -18.51 -31.16 -22.60
CA PHE A 681 -17.69 -32.32 -22.28
C PHE A 681 -16.31 -31.92 -21.75
N ILE A 682 -15.60 -31.01 -22.45
CA ILE A 682 -14.29 -30.51 -21.99
C ILE A 682 -14.41 -29.86 -20.60
N ASN A 683 -15.43 -29.05 -20.36
CA ASN A 683 -15.62 -28.35 -19.08
C ASN A 683 -15.95 -29.32 -17.93
N GLN A 684 -16.77 -30.34 -18.20
CA GLN A 684 -17.11 -31.38 -17.23
C GLN A 684 -15.86 -32.12 -16.73
N TYR A 685 -14.92 -32.43 -17.63
CA TYR A 685 -13.73 -33.22 -17.31
C TYR A 685 -12.46 -32.39 -17.04
N MET A 686 -12.48 -31.06 -17.23
CA MET A 686 -11.35 -30.18 -16.89
C MET A 686 -11.31 -29.74 -15.42
N GLY A 687 -12.46 -29.67 -14.75
CA GLY A 687 -12.57 -29.02 -13.43
C GLY A 687 -12.17 -27.53 -13.45
N ASP A 688 -12.46 -26.79 -12.38
CA ASP A 688 -12.18 -25.34 -12.27
C ASP A 688 -10.67 -25.04 -12.31
N LYS A 689 -10.11 -24.86 -13.52
CA LYS A 689 -8.83 -24.16 -13.72
C LYS A 689 -9.08 -22.79 -14.35
N PRO A 690 -8.41 -21.72 -13.87
CA PRO A 690 -8.74 -20.34 -14.24
C PRO A 690 -8.51 -20.06 -15.73
N LYS A 691 -9.52 -19.45 -16.36
CA LYS A 691 -9.47 -19.00 -17.76
C LYS A 691 -8.29 -18.05 -17.98
N LYS A 692 -7.28 -18.49 -18.74
CA LYS A 692 -6.23 -17.61 -19.29
C LYS A 692 -6.87 -16.59 -20.22
N ILE A 693 -6.99 -15.35 -19.77
CA ILE A 693 -7.29 -14.20 -20.62
C ILE A 693 -6.11 -14.01 -21.59
N LYS A 694 -6.30 -14.33 -22.88
CA LYS A 694 -5.37 -14.03 -23.97
C LYS A 694 -5.99 -13.02 -24.93
N ARG A 695 -5.41 -11.81 -24.97
CA ARG A 695 -5.29 -10.79 -26.05
C ARG A 695 -4.97 -9.49 -25.29
N VAL A 696 -3.74 -8.97 -25.29
CA VAL A 696 -3.12 -8.21 -26.39
C VAL A 696 -1.60 -8.40 -26.36
N VAL A 697 -1.05 -9.07 -27.38
CA VAL A 697 0.34 -8.87 -27.83
C VAL A 697 0.29 -8.88 -29.35
N LYS A 698 0.27 -7.69 -29.95
CA LYS A 698 0.72 -7.45 -31.33
C LYS A 698 0.85 -5.95 -31.56
N LYS A 699 2.06 -5.43 -31.31
CA LYS A 699 2.82 -4.44 -32.11
C LYS A 699 3.79 -3.67 -31.20
N ALA A 700 5.01 -4.21 -31.11
CA ALA A 700 6.25 -3.45 -31.04
C ALA A 700 7.35 -4.45 -31.44
N LYS A 701 7.62 -4.50 -32.75
CA LYS A 701 8.97 -4.78 -33.25
C LYS A 701 9.63 -3.43 -33.41
#